data_AF-A0A9X0L483-F1
#
_entry.id   AF-A0A9X0L483-F1
#
_cell.length_a   1.000
_cell.length_b   1.000
_cell.length_c   1.000
_cell.angle_alpha   90.00
_cell.angle_beta   90.00
_cell.angle_gamma   90.00
#
_symmetry.space_group_name_H-M   'P 1'
#
loop_
_entity.id
_entity.type
_entity.pdbx_description
1 polymer ?
#
loop_
_entity_poly.entity_id
_entity_poly.type
_entity_poly.pdbx_seq_one_letter_code
_entity_poly.pdbx_strand_id
1 'polypeptide(L)'
;MLPTLRVLQQWLTVGLLAALPVASVLGQQTPRIWDPAKSDPQYNARKRQLAESLRGKYPALKPAPSSKPQVLGRTTATLPACAEPFDAANPAGWTQVDRGDDASLGPIPLGFSFQLFGNTYTEVYINTNGNITFNKLYPAFNSSGLPIREQGEEDIVMLAPFWADVDTDNPNSGAIWYRLFPDRLVVTYDRVGYYQQQADKVNTFQVIIRANTASSFSGDDVTFAYGDMQWTTASSSGGTGGFGGEGAIVGGNVGDQQNFFQFGRFNQAGSAPPNLPASNDPGGIDWLDNQCISFQVRSRNNPPAAVGLPPSSTITLNQGETRNLTAQFFGSEGNQNVTVTPSLGSLCNATANIANNNTAHPTLNFSVTAAPCNVGSNTVTFQVQDNGSPAQSQTYTVTVVVNPGAAANGTWTGAVSTAFNDPANWSNNVLPAATDNATIPAGVPRMPVLNTLAAVNNLTVANGASLTIADAGALTLTGNLANSGTISGGGTILTAGPSAQTLGGSSLITIGNLTVGAAGAQLTSPVAVTRLVTLTGNLASNGNLTLVSSGAGTAMIANVGTASVTGNATVQRFISGTQNPGPGYRHLSSPVSNTTVADLSTGSFAPVVNPAFNTAPVGTVVSPFPNVFFYDQSRVSSTGFGSVADFDRGWVSPSNTADPLVPGQGYTVNIAANQTLDFVGQPNNGTISRTGLGRTAEEQSGWHLLGNPYPSPIDWDVAYLGATNLSSTAYVFKSTGQYDPGRYASYNATTQVGTNGGTRIIPLGQGFFVRTSAVGATGSINFTNAARLTAFVDAPLERTTQTRTLLKISLNGSGSPDQVAVYFEAAATAGYDAAYDAYKLHSGGSMLALGNEGSNLLAMSALPVLGTEPITVPLLVYADKAGSYSLQIDELLNLPAGTSVQLRDALTGTSLELKPQTAYAFEAKAGSSGTRFSLLFTPGRPLATSKTQLATQVTVYPNPAHDKLWVRLPATKQAIQAVLFNALGQVVLRHTLPANRSAEAQAIALQKLPEGVYTLRLQIGNEVVAKRLVVQ
;
A
#
# COMPACT_ATOMS: atom_id res chain seq x y z
N MET A 1 24.12 -20.17 -56.87
CA MET A 1 23.63 -21.21 -55.96
C MET A 1 22.61 -20.56 -55.05
N LEU A 2 21.33 -20.85 -55.26
CA LEU A 2 20.11 -20.07 -54.90
C LEU A 2 19.06 -21.06 -54.30
N PRO A 3 17.95 -20.67 -53.62
CA PRO A 3 17.88 -20.25 -52.21
C PRO A 3 16.55 -20.67 -51.46
N THR A 4 16.37 -20.22 -50.20
CA THR A 4 15.14 -19.71 -49.50
C THR A 4 13.76 -20.44 -49.39
N LEU A 5 13.16 -20.26 -48.19
CA LEU A 5 11.74 -19.98 -47.82
C LEU A 5 10.60 -21.04 -47.89
N ARG A 6 9.94 -21.23 -46.73
CA ARG A 6 8.48 -21.10 -46.41
C ARG A 6 7.38 -21.52 -47.43
N VAL A 7 6.35 -22.19 -46.87
CA VAL A 7 4.87 -21.98 -47.06
C VAL A 7 4.05 -22.97 -47.94
N LEU A 8 3.02 -23.54 -47.28
CA LEU A 8 1.65 -23.96 -47.66
C LEU A 8 1.34 -24.93 -48.83
N GLN A 9 0.39 -25.84 -48.51
CA GLN A 9 -0.75 -26.31 -49.33
C GLN A 9 -0.43 -27.29 -50.48
N GLN A 10 -1.15 -28.40 -50.74
CA GLN A 10 -2.61 -28.59 -50.77
C GLN A 10 -3.00 -30.05 -51.21
N TRP A 11 -4.15 -30.55 -50.73
CA TRP A 11 -5.17 -31.47 -51.35
C TRP A 11 -5.06 -33.04 -51.47
N LEU A 12 -6.12 -33.68 -50.93
CA LEU A 12 -7.04 -34.78 -51.39
C LEU A 12 -6.69 -36.31 -51.47
N THR A 13 -7.31 -37.08 -50.54
CA THR A 13 -8.19 -38.31 -50.63
C THR A 13 -8.17 -39.26 -51.86
N VAL A 14 -8.39 -40.61 -51.83
CA VAL A 14 -9.47 -41.50 -51.29
C VAL A 14 -9.04 -43.01 -51.36
N GLY A 15 -9.57 -43.92 -50.52
CA GLY A 15 -9.72 -45.37 -50.88
C GLY A 15 -10.00 -46.40 -49.75
N LEU A 16 -11.19 -47.04 -49.75
CA LEU A 16 -11.81 -48.03 -48.81
C LEU A 16 -11.25 -49.48 -48.85
N LEU A 17 -11.42 -50.30 -47.77
CA LEU A 17 -12.36 -51.46 -47.65
C LEU A 17 -12.23 -52.29 -46.31
N ALA A 18 -13.22 -53.16 -46.06
CA ALA A 18 -13.80 -53.69 -44.80
C ALA A 18 -13.30 -55.05 -44.23
N ALA A 19 -13.61 -55.36 -42.94
CA ALA A 19 -14.26 -56.61 -42.42
C ALA A 19 -14.28 -56.71 -40.85
N LEU A 20 -15.37 -57.28 -40.29
CA LEU A 20 -15.70 -57.64 -38.87
C LEU A 20 -16.20 -59.15 -38.86
N PRO A 21 -16.45 -59.93 -37.76
CA PRO A 21 -17.08 -59.55 -36.46
C PRO A 21 -16.85 -60.43 -35.16
N VAL A 22 -17.61 -60.08 -34.08
CA VAL A 22 -18.07 -60.77 -32.80
C VAL A 22 -17.04 -61.24 -31.72
N ALA A 23 -17.23 -61.14 -30.38
CA ALA A 23 -18.33 -60.79 -29.46
C ALA A 23 -17.78 -60.31 -28.07
N SER A 24 -18.24 -59.17 -27.53
CA SER A 24 -19.10 -58.97 -26.31
C SER A 24 -18.44 -59.00 -24.91
N VAL A 25 -18.45 -57.87 -24.17
CA VAL A 25 -19.48 -57.51 -23.15
C VAL A 25 -19.13 -56.18 -22.41
N LEU A 26 -20.12 -55.28 -22.43
CA LEU A 26 -20.52 -54.17 -21.53
C LEU A 26 -19.65 -52.93 -21.28
N GLY A 27 -20.19 -51.80 -21.76
CA GLY A 27 -19.89 -50.45 -21.32
C GLY A 27 -21.14 -49.70 -20.86
N GLN A 28 -20.93 -48.51 -20.31
CA GLN A 28 -21.92 -47.45 -20.13
C GLN A 28 -21.25 -46.14 -20.61
N GLN A 29 -21.67 -45.62 -21.78
CA GLN A 29 -21.31 -44.30 -22.28
C GLN A 29 -22.58 -43.48 -22.50
N THR A 30 -22.52 -42.22 -22.08
CA THR A 30 -23.53 -41.17 -22.20
C THR A 30 -23.85 -40.78 -23.66
N PRO A 31 -25.04 -40.22 -23.96
CA PRO A 31 -25.42 -39.84 -25.32
C PRO A 31 -24.55 -38.71 -25.87
N ARG A 32 -23.97 -38.90 -27.07
CA ARG A 32 -23.33 -37.82 -27.84
C ARG A 32 -24.41 -36.97 -28.53
N ILE A 33 -24.42 -35.67 -28.23
CA ILE A 33 -25.21 -34.67 -28.96
C ILE A 33 -24.57 -34.48 -30.35
N TRP A 34 -25.31 -34.79 -31.41
CA TRP A 34 -24.90 -34.58 -32.79
C TRP A 34 -25.28 -33.17 -33.23
N ASP A 35 -24.30 -32.39 -33.70
CA ASP A 35 -24.47 -31.06 -34.27
C ASP A 35 -24.37 -31.14 -35.80
N PRO A 36 -25.49 -30.99 -36.54
CA PRO A 36 -25.50 -31.09 -38.00
C PRO A 36 -24.60 -30.06 -38.70
N ALA A 37 -24.34 -28.91 -38.04
CA ALA A 37 -23.48 -27.86 -38.60
C ALA A 37 -21.99 -28.25 -38.65
N LYS A 38 -21.59 -29.29 -37.89
CA LYS A 38 -20.23 -29.84 -37.94
C LYS A 38 -20.01 -30.82 -39.10
N SER A 39 -21.08 -31.39 -39.65
CA SER A 39 -21.03 -32.33 -40.79
C SER A 39 -21.48 -31.73 -42.12
N ASP A 40 -22.24 -30.64 -42.09
CA ASP A 40 -22.63 -29.89 -43.30
C ASP A 40 -22.34 -28.39 -43.08
N PRO A 41 -21.21 -27.87 -43.60
CA PRO A 41 -20.85 -26.46 -43.47
C PRO A 41 -21.85 -25.52 -44.16
N GLN A 42 -22.67 -26.01 -45.08
CA GLN A 42 -23.73 -25.24 -45.74
C GLN A 42 -25.06 -25.31 -44.98
N TYR A 43 -25.17 -26.09 -43.91
CA TYR A 43 -26.39 -26.23 -43.11
C TYR A 43 -26.87 -24.87 -42.59
N ASN A 44 -25.96 -24.05 -42.05
CA ASN A 44 -26.29 -22.72 -41.54
C ASN A 44 -26.61 -21.70 -42.64
N ALA A 45 -26.13 -21.92 -43.87
CA ALA A 45 -26.44 -21.09 -45.03
C ALA A 45 -27.81 -21.46 -45.63
N ARG A 46 -28.12 -22.75 -45.77
CA ARG A 46 -29.44 -23.25 -46.18
C ARG A 46 -30.52 -22.88 -45.17
N LYS A 47 -30.21 -22.93 -43.87
CA LYS A 47 -31.11 -22.48 -42.80
C LYS A 47 -31.40 -20.98 -42.89
N ARG A 48 -30.42 -20.16 -43.31
CA ARG A 48 -30.61 -18.72 -43.58
C ARG A 48 -31.42 -18.46 -44.85
N GLN A 49 -31.13 -19.15 -45.95
CA GLN A 49 -31.89 -19.05 -47.19
C GLN A 49 -33.35 -19.50 -47.04
N LEU A 50 -33.61 -20.54 -46.25
CA LEU A 50 -34.97 -20.99 -45.93
C LEU A 50 -35.72 -19.94 -45.10
N ALA A 51 -35.05 -19.33 -44.11
CA ALA A 51 -35.61 -18.25 -43.29
C ALA A 51 -35.88 -16.97 -44.10
N GLU A 52 -35.04 -16.65 -45.09
CA GLU A 52 -35.25 -15.52 -46.00
C GLU A 52 -36.36 -15.80 -47.04
N SER A 53 -36.50 -17.03 -47.51
CA SER A 53 -37.58 -17.43 -48.45
C SER A 53 -38.99 -17.40 -47.82
N LEU A 54 -39.07 -17.44 -46.49
CA LEU A 54 -40.33 -17.40 -45.73
C LEU A 54 -40.71 -15.97 -45.29
N ARG A 55 -39.85 -14.97 -45.51
CA ARG A 55 -40.00 -13.60 -45.00
C ARG A 55 -41.00 -12.71 -45.74
N GLY A 56 -41.78 -13.28 -46.68
CA GLY A 56 -42.76 -12.55 -47.49
C GLY A 56 -44.13 -13.21 -47.66
N LYS A 57 -44.43 -14.34 -47.00
CA LYS A 57 -45.71 -15.07 -47.14
C LYS A 57 -46.69 -14.95 -45.97
N TYR A 58 -46.35 -14.24 -44.90
CA TYR A 58 -47.26 -13.98 -43.78
C TYR A 58 -47.09 -12.53 -43.26
N PRO A 59 -48.14 -11.70 -43.23
CA PRO A 59 -48.05 -10.33 -42.71
C PRO A 59 -47.96 -10.31 -41.18
N ALA A 60 -47.28 -9.29 -40.65
CA ALA A 60 -47.00 -9.11 -39.23
C ALA A 60 -48.26 -8.86 -38.39
N LEU A 61 -48.45 -9.63 -37.32
CA LEU A 61 -49.39 -9.32 -36.23
C LEU A 61 -48.61 -8.75 -35.03
N LYS A 62 -49.13 -7.63 -34.50
CA LYS A 62 -48.66 -6.89 -33.32
C LYS A 62 -48.76 -7.73 -32.02
N PRO A 63 -48.05 -7.35 -30.96
CA PRO A 63 -47.49 -8.28 -29.99
C PRO A 63 -48.50 -8.78 -28.95
N ALA A 64 -48.47 -10.10 -28.69
CA ALA A 64 -49.08 -10.71 -27.52
C ALA A 64 -48.02 -10.91 -26.42
N PRO A 65 -48.36 -10.75 -25.14
CA PRO A 65 -47.42 -10.84 -24.03
C PRO A 65 -46.91 -12.27 -23.78
N SER A 66 -45.59 -12.36 -23.61
CA SER A 66 -44.74 -13.46 -23.10
C SER A 66 -45.30 -14.90 -23.05
N SER A 67 -44.77 -15.78 -23.91
CA SER A 67 -44.59 -17.19 -23.60
C SER A 67 -43.15 -17.46 -23.17
N LYS A 68 -42.98 -18.09 -22.00
CA LYS A 68 -41.69 -18.49 -21.42
C LYS A 68 -40.99 -19.57 -22.28
N PRO A 69 -39.66 -19.71 -22.16
CA PRO A 69 -38.88 -20.73 -22.87
C PRO A 69 -39.27 -22.15 -22.45
N GLN A 70 -39.28 -23.07 -23.40
CA GLN A 70 -39.29 -24.51 -23.16
C GLN A 70 -38.01 -24.92 -22.43
N VAL A 71 -38.11 -25.19 -21.12
CA VAL A 71 -37.07 -25.85 -20.33
C VAL A 71 -37.27 -27.36 -20.46
N LEU A 72 -36.33 -28.01 -21.16
CA LEU A 72 -36.08 -29.45 -21.05
C LEU A 72 -35.56 -29.73 -19.64
N GLY A 73 -36.34 -30.50 -18.87
CA GLY A 73 -36.07 -30.85 -17.46
C GLY A 73 -37.11 -30.25 -16.52
N ARG A 74 -38.39 -30.67 -16.62
CA ARG A 74 -39.45 -30.23 -15.69
C ARG A 74 -39.25 -30.91 -14.34
N THR A 75 -38.87 -30.11 -13.35
CA THR A 75 -38.91 -30.41 -11.91
C THR A 75 -40.31 -30.89 -11.51
N THR A 76 -40.38 -31.88 -10.62
CA THR A 76 -41.61 -32.27 -9.90
C THR A 76 -42.34 -31.03 -9.41
N ALA A 77 -43.61 -30.84 -9.78
CA ALA A 77 -44.41 -29.72 -9.30
C ALA A 77 -44.52 -29.80 -7.77
N THR A 78 -43.85 -28.90 -7.06
CA THR A 78 -43.88 -28.82 -5.61
C THR A 78 -45.09 -28.01 -5.17
N LEU A 79 -45.96 -28.59 -4.34
CA LEU A 79 -47.01 -27.85 -3.65
C LEU A 79 -46.40 -26.68 -2.82
N PRO A 80 -47.15 -25.58 -2.60
CA PRO A 80 -46.67 -24.43 -1.84
C PRO A 80 -46.49 -24.77 -0.35
N ALA A 81 -45.76 -23.92 0.38
CA ALA A 81 -45.39 -24.18 1.79
C ALA A 81 -46.58 -24.32 2.76
N CYS A 82 -47.78 -23.89 2.37
CA CYS A 82 -49.00 -24.09 3.15
C CYS A 82 -49.60 -25.50 3.02
N ALA A 83 -49.17 -26.26 2.02
CA ALA A 83 -49.56 -27.64 1.81
C ALA A 83 -48.78 -28.57 2.74
N GLU A 84 -49.37 -29.71 3.04
CA GLU A 84 -48.66 -30.81 3.68
C GLU A 84 -47.77 -31.50 2.65
N PRO A 85 -46.47 -31.69 2.95
CA PRO A 85 -45.54 -32.31 2.02
C PRO A 85 -46.04 -33.69 1.56
N PHE A 86 -46.11 -33.85 0.25
CA PHE A 86 -46.49 -35.10 -0.39
C PHE A 86 -45.48 -35.44 -1.49
N ASP A 87 -45.06 -36.70 -1.51
CA ASP A 87 -44.19 -37.27 -2.54
C ASP A 87 -44.75 -38.63 -2.96
N ALA A 88 -45.31 -38.69 -4.16
CA ALA A 88 -45.86 -39.92 -4.72
C ALA A 88 -44.79 -41.03 -4.91
N ALA A 89 -43.51 -40.67 -5.02
CA ALA A 89 -42.42 -41.64 -5.12
C ALA A 89 -42.07 -42.28 -3.75
N ASN A 90 -42.51 -41.67 -2.64
CA ASN A 90 -42.33 -42.18 -1.29
C ASN A 90 -43.60 -41.97 -0.44
N PRO A 91 -44.70 -42.69 -0.73
CA PRO A 91 -46.02 -42.43 -0.14
C PRO A 91 -46.17 -43.00 1.29
N ALA A 92 -45.08 -43.11 2.06
CA ALA A 92 -45.11 -43.70 3.39
C ALA A 92 -46.13 -42.97 4.30
N GLY A 93 -47.12 -43.72 4.80
CA GLY A 93 -48.21 -43.21 5.64
C GLY A 93 -49.37 -42.56 4.88
N TRP A 94 -49.36 -42.56 3.55
CA TRP A 94 -50.47 -42.13 2.70
C TRP A 94 -51.23 -43.34 2.14
N THR A 95 -52.53 -43.17 1.93
CA THR A 95 -53.40 -44.18 1.31
C THR A 95 -53.84 -43.66 -0.05
N GLN A 96 -53.63 -44.44 -1.10
CA GLN A 96 -54.14 -44.13 -2.43
C GLN A 96 -55.64 -44.44 -2.48
N VAL A 97 -56.42 -43.54 -3.07
CA VAL A 97 -57.80 -43.83 -3.50
C VAL A 97 -57.74 -44.64 -4.79
N ASP A 98 -58.63 -45.62 -4.94
CA ASP A 98 -58.72 -46.40 -6.18
C ASP A 98 -58.89 -45.48 -7.39
N ARG A 99 -58.19 -45.82 -8.47
CA ARG A 99 -58.31 -45.10 -9.74
C ARG A 99 -59.70 -45.33 -10.33
N GLY A 100 -60.24 -44.29 -10.93
CA GLY A 100 -61.55 -44.29 -11.55
C GLY A 100 -61.96 -42.91 -12.03
N ASP A 101 -63.13 -42.92 -12.65
CA ASP A 101 -63.95 -41.79 -13.07
C ASP A 101 -65.28 -41.82 -12.29
N ASP A 102 -65.82 -40.66 -11.92
CA ASP A 102 -67.07 -40.52 -11.14
C ASP A 102 -67.18 -41.39 -9.86
N ALA A 103 -66.05 -41.71 -9.24
CA ALA A 103 -65.98 -42.60 -8.07
C ALA A 103 -65.89 -41.83 -6.74
N SER A 104 -66.16 -42.53 -5.64
CA SER A 104 -66.09 -41.99 -4.28
C SER A 104 -65.54 -43.02 -3.29
N LEU A 105 -64.80 -42.55 -2.29
CA LEU A 105 -64.31 -43.33 -1.15
C LEU A 105 -64.93 -42.80 0.15
N GLY A 106 -65.61 -43.66 0.92
CA GLY A 106 -66.09 -43.33 2.26
C GLY A 106 -67.37 -44.08 2.68
N PRO A 107 -67.91 -43.79 3.89
CA PRO A 107 -67.44 -42.76 4.81
C PRO A 107 -66.09 -43.13 5.46
N ILE A 108 -65.18 -42.16 5.58
CA ILE A 108 -63.92 -42.28 6.30
C ILE A 108 -64.10 -41.62 7.67
N PRO A 109 -63.94 -42.35 8.80
CA PRO A 109 -63.96 -41.75 10.13
C PRO A 109 -62.78 -40.79 10.32
N LEU A 110 -63.05 -39.54 10.69
CA LEU A 110 -62.02 -38.51 10.88
C LEU A 110 -61.18 -38.72 12.14
N GLY A 111 -61.74 -39.38 13.17
CA GLY A 111 -61.09 -39.48 14.48
C GLY A 111 -61.04 -38.17 15.28
N PHE A 112 -61.56 -37.08 14.72
CA PHE A 112 -61.78 -35.78 15.36
C PHE A 112 -63.12 -35.18 14.91
N SER A 113 -63.59 -34.16 15.62
CA SER A 113 -64.79 -33.40 15.25
C SER A 113 -64.43 -32.16 14.42
N PHE A 114 -65.02 -32.05 13.24
CA PHE A 114 -64.89 -30.91 12.33
C PHE A 114 -66.22 -30.15 12.24
N GLN A 115 -66.20 -28.84 12.46
CA GLN A 115 -67.35 -27.97 12.28
C GLN A 115 -67.31 -27.29 10.91
N LEU A 116 -68.43 -27.37 10.18
CA LEU A 116 -68.67 -26.66 8.93
C LEU A 116 -70.01 -25.93 9.07
N PHE A 117 -69.95 -24.60 9.08
CA PHE A 117 -71.05 -23.65 9.32
C PHE A 117 -71.85 -23.93 10.59
N GLY A 118 -71.16 -24.28 11.67
CA GLY A 118 -71.74 -24.58 12.97
C GLY A 118 -72.32 -26.00 13.10
N ASN A 119 -72.31 -26.81 12.05
CA ASN A 119 -72.68 -28.24 12.10
C ASN A 119 -71.43 -29.10 12.30
N THR A 120 -71.50 -30.10 13.17
CA THR A 120 -70.35 -30.96 13.51
C THR A 120 -70.41 -32.27 12.73
N TYR A 121 -69.29 -32.62 12.10
CA TYR A 121 -69.08 -33.85 11.33
C TYR A 121 -67.90 -34.64 11.90
N THR A 122 -68.00 -35.96 11.85
CA THR A 122 -66.96 -36.91 12.31
C THR A 122 -66.53 -37.88 11.22
N GLU A 123 -67.12 -37.78 10.03
CA GLU A 123 -66.87 -38.63 8.88
C GLU A 123 -66.83 -37.78 7.61
N VAL A 124 -66.18 -38.29 6.56
CA VAL A 124 -66.03 -37.59 5.27
C VAL A 124 -65.98 -38.59 4.11
N TYR A 125 -66.38 -38.13 2.93
CA TYR A 125 -66.24 -38.85 1.66
C TYR A 125 -65.25 -38.09 0.76
N ILE A 126 -64.38 -38.82 0.08
CA ILE A 126 -63.44 -38.28 -0.92
C ILE A 126 -63.97 -38.66 -2.30
N ASN A 127 -64.28 -37.66 -3.14
CA ASN A 127 -64.83 -37.88 -4.49
C ASN A 127 -63.73 -37.65 -5.55
N THR A 128 -63.72 -38.45 -6.62
CA THR A 128 -62.70 -38.34 -7.68
C THR A 128 -62.71 -36.96 -8.33
N ASN A 129 -63.90 -36.38 -8.48
CA ASN A 129 -64.18 -35.08 -9.10
C ASN A 129 -63.75 -33.86 -8.26
N GLY A 130 -62.62 -33.97 -7.54
CA GLY A 130 -61.92 -32.85 -6.91
C GLY A 130 -62.66 -32.17 -5.74
N ASN A 131 -63.54 -32.90 -5.07
CA ASN A 131 -64.29 -32.42 -3.91
C ASN A 131 -64.38 -33.47 -2.79
N ILE A 132 -64.61 -33.01 -1.55
CA ILE A 132 -64.93 -33.84 -0.40
C ILE A 132 -66.31 -33.48 0.15
N THR A 133 -67.06 -34.47 0.61
CA THR A 133 -68.42 -34.28 1.12
C THR A 133 -68.60 -34.88 2.51
N PHE A 134 -69.58 -34.40 3.28
CA PHE A 134 -69.74 -34.78 4.70
C PHE A 134 -71.02 -35.54 5.02
N ASN A 135 -71.98 -35.57 4.10
CA ASN A 135 -73.29 -36.23 4.31
C ASN A 135 -73.56 -37.42 3.39
N LYS A 136 -73.09 -37.41 2.13
CA LYS A 136 -73.21 -38.54 1.18
C LYS A 136 -72.08 -38.52 0.14
N LEU A 137 -71.83 -39.67 -0.51
CA LEU A 137 -70.97 -39.75 -1.70
C LEU A 137 -71.55 -38.89 -2.84
N TYR A 138 -70.69 -38.34 -3.70
CA TYR A 138 -71.14 -37.41 -4.75
C TYR A 138 -70.39 -37.62 -6.07
N PRO A 139 -70.96 -38.38 -7.02
CA PRO A 139 -70.32 -38.71 -8.30
C PRO A 139 -70.54 -37.65 -9.39
N ALA A 140 -71.18 -36.51 -9.09
CA ALA A 140 -71.49 -35.54 -10.13
C ALA A 140 -70.22 -34.89 -10.71
N PHE A 141 -70.00 -35.08 -12.01
CA PHE A 141 -68.87 -34.51 -12.77
C PHE A 141 -69.07 -33.06 -13.20
N ASN A 142 -70.34 -32.64 -13.41
CA ASN A 142 -70.62 -31.30 -13.91
C ASN A 142 -70.78 -30.28 -12.77
N SER A 143 -69.94 -29.24 -12.77
CA SER A 143 -69.91 -28.17 -11.77
C SER A 143 -71.05 -27.15 -11.98
N SER A 144 -72.28 -27.55 -11.66
CA SER A 144 -73.54 -26.83 -11.94
C SER A 144 -73.71 -25.46 -11.25
N GLY A 145 -72.73 -24.99 -10.48
CA GLY A 145 -72.80 -23.76 -9.67
C GLY A 145 -73.12 -24.01 -8.20
N LEU A 146 -72.76 -23.05 -7.34
CA LEU A 146 -73.14 -23.00 -5.93
C LEU A 146 -74.23 -21.92 -5.69
N PRO A 147 -75.22 -22.16 -4.83
CA PRO A 147 -75.45 -23.38 -4.06
C PRO A 147 -76.03 -24.49 -4.94
N ILE A 148 -75.69 -25.74 -4.61
CA ILE A 148 -76.30 -26.92 -5.26
C ILE A 148 -77.76 -27.01 -4.81
N ARG A 149 -78.69 -27.19 -5.75
CA ARG A 149 -80.12 -27.35 -5.48
C ARG A 149 -80.62 -28.65 -6.11
N GLU A 150 -80.63 -29.73 -5.35
CA GLU A 150 -81.26 -30.99 -5.79
C GLU A 150 -82.74 -30.97 -5.39
N GLN A 151 -83.66 -31.06 -6.36
CA GLN A 151 -85.08 -31.09 -6.06
C GLN A 151 -85.48 -32.40 -5.37
N GLY A 152 -85.83 -32.34 -4.08
CA GLY A 152 -86.49 -33.44 -3.36
C GLY A 152 -85.57 -34.35 -2.55
N GLU A 153 -84.28 -34.03 -2.41
CA GLU A 153 -83.31 -34.74 -1.56
C GLU A 153 -82.59 -33.79 -0.59
N GLU A 154 -81.91 -34.33 0.44
CA GLU A 154 -80.98 -33.55 1.27
C GLU A 154 -79.79 -33.07 0.40
N ASP A 155 -79.53 -31.76 0.41
CA ASP A 155 -78.46 -31.15 -0.39
C ASP A 155 -77.06 -31.55 0.09
N ILE A 156 -76.12 -31.50 -0.83
CA ILE A 156 -74.72 -31.90 -0.64
C ILE A 156 -73.96 -30.91 0.24
N VAL A 157 -73.35 -31.40 1.32
CA VAL A 157 -72.41 -30.64 2.15
C VAL A 157 -71.00 -30.88 1.63
N MET A 158 -70.33 -29.85 1.13
CA MET A 158 -69.11 -30.01 0.31
C MET A 158 -68.03 -28.98 0.60
N LEU A 159 -66.77 -29.42 0.55
CA LEU A 159 -65.61 -28.58 0.28
C LEU A 159 -65.02 -28.97 -1.08
N ALA A 160 -64.91 -28.01 -1.97
CA ALA A 160 -64.45 -28.20 -3.34
C ALA A 160 -63.15 -27.41 -3.56
N PRO A 161 -61.96 -28.00 -3.28
CA PRO A 161 -60.70 -27.39 -3.67
C PRO A 161 -60.63 -27.21 -5.19
N PHE A 162 -61.23 -28.10 -5.97
CA PHE A 162 -61.34 -27.97 -7.42
C PHE A 162 -62.41 -28.93 -7.97
N TRP A 163 -63.69 -28.55 -7.92
CA TRP A 163 -64.76 -29.40 -8.44
C TRP A 163 -64.81 -29.35 -9.97
N ALA A 164 -64.40 -30.45 -10.59
CA ALA A 164 -64.38 -30.69 -12.03
C ALA A 164 -64.39 -32.20 -12.32
N ASP A 165 -64.57 -32.56 -13.58
CA ASP A 165 -64.62 -33.95 -14.05
C ASP A 165 -63.20 -34.56 -14.17
N VAL A 166 -62.73 -35.15 -13.07
CA VAL A 166 -61.36 -35.64 -12.88
C VAL A 166 -61.31 -37.13 -13.19
N ASP A 167 -60.40 -37.51 -14.08
CA ASP A 167 -60.23 -38.89 -14.52
C ASP A 167 -58.82 -39.42 -14.18
N THR A 168 -58.76 -40.51 -13.43
CA THR A 168 -57.52 -41.18 -13.01
C THR A 168 -57.29 -42.55 -13.64
N ASP A 169 -58.16 -42.98 -14.58
CA ASP A 169 -58.06 -44.29 -15.23
C ASP A 169 -56.87 -44.39 -16.19
N ASN A 170 -56.48 -43.27 -16.83
CA ASN A 170 -55.27 -43.27 -17.66
C ASN A 170 -54.02 -43.49 -16.78
N PRO A 171 -53.15 -44.48 -17.07
CA PRO A 171 -51.91 -44.69 -16.31
C PRO A 171 -50.93 -43.50 -16.33
N ASN A 172 -51.04 -42.60 -17.31
CA ASN A 172 -50.27 -41.36 -17.37
C ASN A 172 -50.90 -40.23 -16.54
N SER A 173 -52.17 -40.36 -16.14
CA SER A 173 -52.79 -39.55 -15.08
C SER A 173 -52.21 -40.01 -13.73
N GLY A 174 -52.07 -39.07 -12.81
CA GLY A 174 -51.70 -39.35 -11.43
C GLY A 174 -52.83 -40.00 -10.65
N ALA A 175 -52.85 -39.78 -9.34
CA ALA A 175 -53.81 -40.42 -8.45
C ALA A 175 -54.17 -39.53 -7.27
N ILE A 176 -55.23 -39.91 -6.56
CA ILE A 176 -55.70 -39.24 -5.37
C ILE A 176 -55.15 -39.99 -4.15
N TRP A 177 -54.63 -39.24 -3.19
CA TRP A 177 -54.02 -39.77 -1.97
C TRP A 177 -54.60 -39.06 -0.76
N TYR A 178 -54.79 -39.76 0.34
CA TYR A 178 -55.17 -39.14 1.60
C TYR A 178 -54.35 -39.66 2.76
N ARG A 179 -54.25 -38.82 3.79
CA ARG A 179 -53.64 -39.18 5.07
C ARG A 179 -54.40 -38.55 6.21
N LEU A 180 -54.76 -39.39 7.17
CA LEU A 180 -55.39 -38.98 8.41
C LEU A 180 -54.33 -38.80 9.50
N PHE A 181 -54.37 -37.64 10.15
CA PHE A 181 -53.59 -37.30 11.34
C PHE A 181 -54.55 -37.16 12.54
N PRO A 182 -54.03 -37.18 13.79
CA PRO A 182 -54.88 -37.00 14.98
C PRO A 182 -55.71 -35.70 14.99
N ASP A 183 -55.25 -34.67 14.29
CA ASP A 183 -55.82 -33.32 14.31
C ASP A 183 -56.24 -32.79 12.93
N ARG A 184 -56.05 -33.55 11.85
CA ARG A 184 -56.38 -33.12 10.48
C ARG A 184 -56.48 -34.26 9.48
N LEU A 185 -57.23 -34.02 8.41
CA LEU A 185 -57.22 -34.83 7.20
C LEU A 185 -56.57 -34.04 6.06
N VAL A 186 -55.75 -34.72 5.27
CA VAL A 186 -55.16 -34.18 4.04
C VAL A 186 -55.57 -35.06 2.88
N VAL A 187 -56.07 -34.45 1.80
CA VAL A 187 -56.37 -35.12 0.54
C VAL A 187 -55.63 -34.40 -0.59
N THR A 188 -54.77 -35.13 -1.29
CA THR A 188 -53.94 -34.64 -2.40
C THR A 188 -54.40 -35.29 -3.70
N TYR A 189 -54.84 -34.47 -4.64
CA TYR A 189 -55.06 -34.85 -6.04
C TYR A 189 -53.74 -34.58 -6.75
N ASP A 190 -52.90 -35.59 -6.91
CA ASP A 190 -51.57 -35.42 -7.48
C ASP A 190 -51.59 -35.75 -8.97
N ARG A 191 -51.30 -34.74 -9.80
CA ARG A 191 -51.17 -34.85 -11.26
C ARG A 191 -52.38 -35.52 -11.91
N VAL A 192 -53.58 -35.20 -11.46
CA VAL A 192 -54.81 -35.81 -11.99
C VAL A 192 -55.20 -35.20 -13.34
N GLY A 193 -55.57 -36.06 -14.28
CA GLY A 193 -56.08 -35.73 -15.61
C GLY A 193 -57.57 -35.46 -15.61
N TYR A 194 -58.16 -35.35 -16.81
CA TYR A 194 -59.55 -34.99 -17.02
C TYR A 194 -60.24 -35.96 -17.98
N TYR A 195 -61.55 -36.09 -17.87
CA TYR A 195 -62.33 -36.97 -18.73
C TYR A 195 -62.23 -36.58 -20.22
N GLN A 196 -62.13 -37.52 -21.17
CA GLN A 196 -62.23 -38.98 -21.09
C GLN A 196 -60.82 -39.61 -21.20
N GLN A 197 -60.20 -39.92 -20.06
CA GLN A 197 -58.83 -40.44 -19.93
C GLN A 197 -57.74 -39.52 -20.52
N GLN A 198 -57.93 -38.20 -20.48
CA GLN A 198 -56.93 -37.24 -20.94
C GLN A 198 -55.88 -36.98 -19.87
N ALA A 199 -54.61 -37.20 -20.21
CA ALA A 199 -53.46 -36.97 -19.33
C ALA A 199 -52.38 -36.09 -20.00
N ASP A 200 -52.73 -35.41 -21.10
CA ASP A 200 -51.86 -34.43 -21.76
C ASP A 200 -51.64 -33.16 -20.90
N LYS A 201 -52.59 -32.91 -19.98
CA LYS A 201 -52.53 -31.89 -18.94
C LYS A 201 -52.95 -32.53 -17.61
N VAL A 202 -52.33 -32.08 -16.53
CA VAL A 202 -52.57 -32.62 -15.20
C VAL A 202 -52.61 -31.50 -14.17
N ASN A 203 -53.46 -31.65 -13.15
CA ASN A 203 -53.58 -30.72 -12.03
C ASN A 203 -53.04 -31.36 -10.75
N THR A 204 -52.28 -30.60 -9.95
CA THR A 204 -51.90 -31.00 -8.59
C THR A 204 -52.48 -30.01 -7.57
N PHE A 205 -53.35 -30.49 -6.68
CA PHE A 205 -53.95 -29.67 -5.62
C PHE A 205 -54.28 -30.49 -4.37
N GLN A 206 -54.46 -29.82 -3.23
CA GLN A 206 -54.64 -30.43 -1.93
C GLN A 206 -55.72 -29.70 -1.13
N VAL A 207 -56.55 -30.44 -0.39
CA VAL A 207 -57.43 -29.93 0.66
C VAL A 207 -56.97 -30.46 2.03
N ILE A 208 -56.87 -29.54 3.00
CA ILE A 208 -56.57 -29.85 4.39
C ILE A 208 -57.74 -29.35 5.24
N ILE A 209 -58.33 -30.22 6.05
CA ILE A 209 -59.31 -29.87 7.10
C ILE A 209 -58.74 -30.19 8.47
N ARG A 210 -58.93 -29.30 9.45
CA ARG A 210 -58.35 -29.42 10.80
C ARG A 210 -59.42 -29.54 11.87
N ALA A 211 -59.11 -30.23 12.96
CA ALA A 211 -59.94 -30.31 14.16
C ALA A 211 -60.15 -28.91 14.76
N ASN A 212 -61.28 -28.29 14.46
CA ASN A 212 -61.57 -26.88 14.75
C ASN A 212 -62.55 -26.68 15.93
N THR A 213 -62.95 -27.77 16.59
CA THR A 213 -63.87 -27.76 17.73
C THR A 213 -63.18 -27.66 19.09
N ALA A 214 -61.85 -27.84 19.13
CA ALA A 214 -61.07 -27.69 20.35
C ALA A 214 -61.03 -26.22 20.81
N SER A 215 -61.27 -25.96 22.09
CA SER A 215 -61.27 -24.61 22.64
C SER A 215 -59.93 -23.87 22.53
N SER A 216 -58.84 -24.61 22.30
CA SER A 216 -57.49 -24.09 22.07
C SER A 216 -57.16 -23.84 20.59
N PHE A 217 -58.05 -24.20 19.66
CA PHE A 217 -57.77 -24.08 18.23
C PHE A 217 -57.86 -22.62 17.77
N SER A 218 -56.74 -22.11 17.26
CA SER A 218 -56.62 -20.79 16.65
C SER A 218 -56.06 -20.92 15.24
N GLY A 219 -56.56 -20.13 14.29
CA GLY A 219 -56.15 -20.18 12.89
C GLY A 219 -57.29 -20.57 11.95
N ASP A 220 -56.92 -20.93 10.72
CA ASP A 220 -57.83 -21.31 9.64
C ASP A 220 -58.18 -22.81 9.70
N ASP A 221 -59.47 -23.10 9.49
CA ASP A 221 -60.05 -24.44 9.63
C ASP A 221 -59.78 -25.30 8.39
N VAL A 222 -59.72 -24.65 7.22
CA VAL A 222 -59.58 -25.27 5.91
C VAL A 222 -58.46 -24.58 5.13
N THR A 223 -57.66 -25.38 4.41
CA THR A 223 -56.66 -24.88 3.45
C THR A 223 -56.83 -25.60 2.12
N PHE A 224 -56.99 -24.84 1.03
CA PHE A 224 -56.79 -25.31 -0.34
C PHE A 224 -55.41 -24.86 -0.82
N ALA A 225 -54.61 -25.80 -1.31
CA ALA A 225 -53.26 -25.54 -1.80
C ALA A 225 -53.09 -26.09 -3.21
N TYR A 226 -52.47 -25.31 -4.08
CA TYR A 226 -52.39 -25.60 -5.51
C TYR A 226 -50.94 -25.62 -5.96
N GLY A 227 -50.54 -26.69 -6.67
CA GLY A 227 -49.24 -26.82 -7.28
C GLY A 227 -49.24 -26.26 -8.70
N ASP A 228 -49.09 -27.15 -9.67
CA ASP A 228 -49.20 -26.85 -11.10
C ASP A 228 -50.61 -27.25 -11.57
N MET A 229 -51.36 -26.28 -12.10
CA MET A 229 -52.73 -26.44 -12.57
C MET A 229 -52.77 -26.15 -14.07
N GLN A 230 -53.15 -27.14 -14.88
CA GLN A 230 -53.02 -27.13 -16.34
C GLN A 230 -54.35 -27.26 -17.09
N TRP A 231 -55.45 -27.62 -16.43
CA TRP A 231 -56.74 -27.80 -17.08
C TRP A 231 -57.91 -27.36 -16.18
N THR A 232 -59.05 -27.06 -16.80
CA THR A 232 -60.25 -26.50 -16.16
C THR A 232 -61.51 -27.32 -16.37
N THR A 233 -61.68 -27.89 -17.58
CA THR A 233 -62.95 -28.45 -18.01
C THR A 233 -62.74 -29.67 -18.88
N ALA A 234 -63.44 -30.76 -18.56
CA ALA A 234 -63.44 -31.97 -19.37
C ALA A 234 -64.29 -31.85 -20.64
N SER A 235 -64.11 -32.80 -21.56
CA SER A 235 -64.86 -32.80 -22.83
C SER A 235 -66.36 -33.02 -22.68
N SER A 236 -66.78 -33.80 -21.69
CA SER A 236 -68.17 -34.03 -21.24
C SER A 236 -68.87 -32.74 -20.82
N SER A 237 -68.15 -31.82 -20.17
CA SER A 237 -68.64 -30.51 -19.72
C SER A 237 -68.50 -29.40 -20.77
N GLY A 238 -68.33 -29.77 -22.05
CA GLY A 238 -68.21 -28.84 -23.19
C GLY A 238 -66.81 -28.23 -23.37
N GLY A 239 -65.79 -28.76 -22.68
CA GLY A 239 -64.40 -28.33 -22.81
C GLY A 239 -63.72 -28.85 -24.08
N THR A 240 -62.82 -28.06 -24.66
CA THR A 240 -61.92 -28.48 -25.75
C THR A 240 -60.48 -28.33 -25.30
N GLY A 241 -59.73 -29.44 -25.27
CA GLY A 241 -58.33 -29.45 -24.84
C GLY A 241 -58.11 -29.02 -23.37
N GLY A 242 -59.09 -29.25 -22.49
CA GLY A 242 -59.03 -28.91 -21.07
C GLY A 242 -59.58 -27.54 -20.69
N PHE A 243 -60.14 -26.77 -21.64
CA PHE A 243 -60.61 -25.39 -21.43
C PHE A 243 -61.97 -25.12 -22.10
N GLY A 244 -62.65 -24.05 -21.68
CA GLY A 244 -64.00 -23.68 -22.14
C GLY A 244 -65.10 -24.42 -21.36
N GLY A 245 -66.33 -24.44 -21.88
CA GLY A 245 -67.44 -25.17 -21.26
C GLY A 245 -67.82 -24.72 -19.83
N GLU A 246 -68.44 -25.63 -19.08
CA GLU A 246 -68.78 -25.44 -17.67
C GLU A 246 -67.52 -25.58 -16.79
N GLY A 247 -66.98 -24.44 -16.37
CA GLY A 247 -65.69 -24.36 -15.67
C GLY A 247 -65.68 -24.92 -14.26
N ALA A 248 -64.51 -25.42 -13.83
CA ALA A 248 -64.24 -25.88 -12.48
C ALA A 248 -64.62 -24.83 -11.41
N ILE A 249 -65.15 -25.29 -10.29
CA ILE A 249 -65.54 -24.43 -9.16
C ILE A 249 -64.60 -24.68 -7.98
N VAL A 250 -64.14 -23.58 -7.37
CA VAL A 250 -63.36 -23.59 -6.12
C VAL A 250 -64.19 -22.93 -5.03
N GLY A 251 -64.52 -23.66 -3.97
CA GLY A 251 -65.42 -23.18 -2.93
C GLY A 251 -65.95 -24.26 -1.98
N GLY A 252 -67.16 -24.06 -1.45
CA GLY A 252 -67.84 -25.04 -0.60
C GLY A 252 -69.32 -24.73 -0.42
N ASN A 253 -70.09 -25.78 -0.15
CA ASN A 253 -71.55 -25.76 -0.03
C ASN A 253 -71.98 -26.22 1.36
N VAL A 254 -72.88 -25.48 2.00
CA VAL A 254 -73.36 -25.80 3.36
C VAL A 254 -74.43 -26.88 3.35
N GLY A 255 -75.12 -27.08 2.23
CA GLY A 255 -76.22 -28.05 2.11
C GLY A 255 -77.58 -27.51 2.62
N ASP A 256 -77.76 -26.19 2.66
CA ASP A 256 -79.02 -25.53 3.08
C ASP A 256 -79.68 -24.68 1.97
N GLN A 257 -79.23 -24.88 0.72
CA GLN A 257 -79.65 -24.17 -0.51
C GLN A 257 -79.39 -22.67 -0.54
N GLN A 258 -78.74 -22.12 0.48
CA GLN A 258 -78.59 -20.67 0.67
C GLN A 258 -77.15 -20.27 0.88
N ASN A 259 -76.44 -20.97 1.77
CA ASN A 259 -75.10 -20.62 2.20
C ASN A 259 -74.05 -21.43 1.43
N PHE A 260 -73.09 -20.72 0.87
CA PHE A 260 -71.95 -21.24 0.17
C PHE A 260 -70.86 -20.17 0.13
N PHE A 261 -69.63 -20.59 -0.12
CA PHE A 261 -68.54 -19.69 -0.46
C PHE A 261 -67.94 -20.13 -1.79
N GLN A 262 -67.56 -19.17 -2.63
CA GLN A 262 -66.95 -19.44 -3.92
C GLN A 262 -65.78 -18.48 -4.12
N PHE A 263 -64.58 -19.04 -4.34
CA PHE A 263 -63.35 -18.29 -4.57
C PHE A 263 -63.13 -18.00 -6.06
N GLY A 264 -63.63 -18.88 -6.94
CA GLY A 264 -63.54 -18.68 -8.37
C GLY A 264 -64.20 -19.77 -9.17
N ARG A 265 -64.52 -19.43 -10.42
CA ARG A 265 -64.88 -20.36 -11.49
C ARG A 265 -63.82 -20.26 -12.57
N PHE A 266 -63.34 -21.39 -13.07
CA PHE A 266 -62.20 -21.44 -13.99
C PHE A 266 -62.58 -22.19 -15.26
N ASN A 267 -62.48 -21.53 -16.41
CA ASN A 267 -62.63 -22.20 -17.71
C ASN A 267 -61.64 -21.68 -18.78
N GLN A 268 -60.76 -20.75 -18.41
CA GLN A 268 -59.79 -20.15 -19.32
C GLN A 268 -58.37 -20.68 -19.03
N ALA A 269 -57.50 -20.59 -20.02
CA ALA A 269 -56.06 -20.75 -19.82
C ALA A 269 -55.42 -19.42 -19.37
N GLY A 270 -54.26 -19.48 -18.73
CA GLY A 270 -53.52 -18.27 -18.31
C GLY A 270 -53.83 -17.84 -16.88
N SER A 271 -53.31 -16.68 -16.48
CA SER A 271 -53.31 -16.20 -15.09
C SER A 271 -54.35 -15.10 -14.81
N ALA A 272 -55.40 -15.01 -15.63
CA ALA A 272 -56.46 -14.03 -15.42
C ALA A 272 -57.18 -14.32 -14.09
N PRO A 273 -57.26 -13.36 -13.15
CA PRO A 273 -58.00 -13.57 -11.90
C PRO A 273 -59.49 -13.75 -12.20
N PRO A 274 -60.22 -14.59 -11.44
CA PRO A 274 -61.67 -14.68 -11.56
C PRO A 274 -62.29 -13.34 -11.14
N ASN A 275 -63.08 -12.71 -12.02
CA ASN A 275 -63.75 -11.46 -11.70
C ASN A 275 -65.14 -11.76 -11.12
N LEU A 276 -65.37 -11.38 -9.86
CA LEU A 276 -66.66 -11.47 -9.16
C LEU A 276 -67.25 -12.90 -9.12
N PRO A 277 -67.06 -13.65 -8.01
CA PRO A 277 -67.51 -15.04 -7.84
C PRO A 277 -68.98 -15.34 -8.19
N ALA A 278 -69.89 -14.37 -8.20
CA ALA A 278 -71.31 -14.58 -8.46
C ALA A 278 -71.77 -14.35 -9.92
N SER A 279 -70.92 -13.93 -10.86
CA SER A 279 -71.38 -13.45 -12.19
C SER A 279 -71.09 -14.35 -13.39
N ASN A 280 -70.83 -15.66 -13.24
CA ASN A 280 -70.46 -16.54 -14.36
C ASN A 280 -69.21 -16.08 -15.15
N ASP A 281 -68.37 -15.18 -14.62
CA ASP A 281 -67.21 -14.65 -15.32
C ASP A 281 -65.96 -15.49 -14.99
N PRO A 282 -65.41 -16.25 -15.96
CA PRO A 282 -64.44 -17.29 -15.65
C PRO A 282 -63.00 -16.77 -15.60
N GLY A 283 -62.25 -17.25 -14.61
CA GLY A 283 -60.81 -17.03 -14.46
C GLY A 283 -59.95 -18.02 -15.25
N GLY A 284 -58.68 -17.69 -15.35
CA GLY A 284 -57.64 -18.54 -15.92
C GLY A 284 -57.03 -19.48 -14.89
N ILE A 285 -56.73 -20.73 -15.28
CA ILE A 285 -56.29 -21.78 -14.35
C ILE A 285 -54.95 -21.48 -13.67
N ASP A 286 -53.99 -20.88 -14.39
CA ASP A 286 -52.65 -20.56 -13.86
C ASP A 286 -52.73 -19.54 -12.70
N TRP A 287 -53.89 -18.89 -12.50
CA TRP A 287 -54.11 -18.03 -11.33
C TRP A 287 -54.05 -18.82 -10.02
N LEU A 288 -54.43 -20.11 -10.04
CA LEU A 288 -54.33 -20.98 -8.88
C LEU A 288 -52.89 -21.45 -8.62
N ASP A 289 -51.97 -21.37 -9.59
CA ASP A 289 -50.62 -21.92 -9.42
C ASP A 289 -49.91 -21.34 -8.20
N ASN A 290 -49.40 -22.24 -7.35
CA ASN A 290 -48.71 -21.92 -6.08
C ASN A 290 -49.53 -21.06 -5.10
N GLN A 291 -50.86 -21.01 -5.25
CA GLN A 291 -51.75 -20.29 -4.33
C GLN A 291 -52.08 -21.13 -3.10
N CYS A 292 -52.39 -20.42 -2.03
CA CYS A 292 -52.95 -20.96 -0.79
C CYS A 292 -54.23 -20.17 -0.47
N ILE A 293 -55.33 -20.88 -0.27
CA ILE A 293 -56.59 -20.30 0.19
C ILE A 293 -56.90 -20.93 1.53
N SER A 294 -56.69 -20.18 2.62
CA SER A 294 -56.99 -20.62 3.98
C SER A 294 -58.08 -19.75 4.59
N PHE A 295 -59.05 -20.39 5.24
CA PHE A 295 -60.27 -19.74 5.72
C PHE A 295 -60.91 -20.49 6.88
N GLN A 296 -61.77 -19.79 7.60
CA GLN A 296 -62.53 -20.34 8.73
C GLN A 296 -63.96 -20.66 8.30
N VAL A 297 -64.49 -21.77 8.83
CA VAL A 297 -65.83 -22.27 8.53
C VAL A 297 -66.60 -22.74 9.77
N ARG A 298 -66.05 -22.63 10.98
CA ARG A 298 -66.65 -23.13 12.22
C ARG A 298 -67.91 -22.39 12.72
N SER A 299 -68.15 -21.16 12.29
CA SER A 299 -69.24 -20.30 12.78
C SER A 299 -70.42 -20.28 11.81
N ARG A 300 -71.61 -19.86 12.29
CA ARG A 300 -72.75 -19.57 11.40
C ARG A 300 -72.52 -18.34 10.52
N ASN A 301 -71.80 -17.35 11.04
CA ASN A 301 -71.23 -16.25 10.29
C ASN A 301 -69.71 -16.39 10.40
N ASN A 302 -69.01 -16.60 9.29
CA ASN A 302 -67.58 -16.82 9.26
C ASN A 302 -66.86 -15.54 8.85
N PRO A 303 -65.67 -15.27 9.42
CA PRO A 303 -64.90 -14.10 9.04
C PRO A 303 -64.57 -14.11 7.54
N PRO A 304 -64.33 -12.93 6.94
CA PRO A 304 -64.00 -12.84 5.53
C PRO A 304 -62.71 -13.59 5.17
N ALA A 305 -62.76 -14.38 4.09
CA ALA A 305 -61.60 -15.07 3.53
C ALA A 305 -60.78 -14.14 2.62
N ALA A 306 -59.52 -14.48 2.36
CA ALA A 306 -58.62 -13.76 1.46
C ALA A 306 -57.97 -14.70 0.45
N VAL A 307 -57.75 -14.22 -0.77
CA VAL A 307 -56.93 -14.88 -1.79
C VAL A 307 -55.91 -13.88 -2.37
N GLY A 308 -54.76 -14.38 -2.82
CA GLY A 308 -53.68 -13.57 -3.40
C GLY A 308 -52.70 -12.99 -2.38
N LEU A 309 -52.79 -13.37 -1.11
CA LEU A 309 -51.77 -13.07 -0.10
C LEU A 309 -50.56 -14.02 -0.25
N PRO A 310 -49.33 -13.60 0.12
CA PRO A 310 -48.16 -14.45 -0.01
C PRO A 310 -48.29 -15.68 0.91
N PRO A 311 -48.04 -16.91 0.41
CA PRO A 311 -48.18 -18.16 1.19
C PRO A 311 -47.41 -18.21 2.50
N SER A 312 -46.26 -17.53 2.57
CA SER A 312 -45.39 -17.46 3.76
C SER A 312 -45.69 -16.26 4.67
N SER A 313 -46.73 -15.48 4.37
CA SER A 313 -46.98 -14.18 4.98
C SER A 313 -45.76 -13.25 4.96
N THR A 314 -44.80 -13.47 4.04
CA THR A 314 -43.51 -12.76 4.02
C THR A 314 -43.12 -12.38 2.59
N ILE A 315 -42.74 -11.10 2.41
CA ILE A 315 -42.17 -10.55 1.18
C ILE A 315 -40.71 -10.17 1.47
N THR A 316 -39.77 -10.71 0.69
CA THR A 316 -38.34 -10.36 0.81
C THR A 316 -37.87 -9.54 -0.39
N LEU A 317 -37.13 -8.48 -0.10
CA LEU A 317 -36.68 -7.45 -1.04
C LEU A 317 -35.23 -7.09 -0.81
N ASN A 318 -34.49 -6.79 -1.87
CA ASN A 318 -33.24 -6.04 -1.75
C ASN A 318 -33.53 -4.54 -1.90
N GLN A 319 -32.75 -3.70 -1.23
CA GLN A 319 -32.86 -2.25 -1.39
C GLN A 319 -32.82 -1.84 -2.88
N GLY A 320 -33.80 -1.03 -3.31
CA GLY A 320 -34.01 -0.61 -4.70
C GLY A 320 -35.04 -1.44 -5.48
N GLU A 321 -35.47 -2.59 -4.98
CA GLU A 321 -36.51 -3.41 -5.61
C GLU A 321 -37.93 -2.97 -5.22
N THR A 322 -38.89 -3.13 -6.15
CA THR A 322 -40.32 -2.92 -5.90
C THR A 322 -41.07 -4.25 -5.90
N ARG A 323 -42.06 -4.39 -5.02
CA ARG A 323 -43.03 -5.50 -5.04
C ARG A 323 -44.45 -4.96 -5.07
N ASN A 324 -45.27 -5.61 -5.88
CA ASN A 324 -46.70 -5.39 -5.97
C ASN A 324 -47.40 -6.69 -5.55
N LEU A 325 -48.45 -6.56 -4.75
CA LEU A 325 -49.29 -7.64 -4.25
C LEU A 325 -50.74 -7.23 -4.47
N THR A 326 -51.51 -8.11 -5.10
CA THR A 326 -52.96 -7.95 -5.24
C THR A 326 -53.64 -9.07 -4.46
N ALA A 327 -54.51 -8.70 -3.52
CA ALA A 327 -55.30 -9.65 -2.75
C ALA A 327 -56.79 -9.28 -2.85
N GLN A 328 -57.65 -10.29 -2.94
CA GLN A 328 -59.09 -10.13 -2.96
C GLN A 328 -59.67 -10.75 -1.69
N PHE A 329 -60.68 -10.10 -1.11
CA PHE A 329 -61.36 -10.59 0.09
C PHE A 329 -62.82 -10.89 -0.20
N PHE A 330 -63.39 -11.85 0.53
CA PHE A 330 -64.71 -12.42 0.24
C PHE A 330 -65.50 -12.55 1.54
N GLY A 331 -66.78 -12.18 1.51
CA GLY A 331 -67.72 -12.60 2.54
C GLY A 331 -67.90 -14.11 2.43
N SER A 332 -67.88 -14.81 3.56
CA SER A 332 -67.99 -16.28 3.58
C SER A 332 -69.43 -16.74 3.31
N GLU A 333 -70.40 -15.83 3.38
CA GLU A 333 -71.82 -16.05 3.11
C GLU A 333 -72.36 -15.11 2.02
N GLY A 334 -73.43 -15.54 1.34
CA GLY A 334 -74.08 -14.77 0.28
C GLY A 334 -74.66 -13.43 0.77
N ASN A 335 -74.56 -12.39 -0.06
CA ASN A 335 -75.06 -11.01 0.18
C ASN A 335 -74.37 -10.21 1.30
N GLN A 336 -73.18 -10.62 1.74
CA GLN A 336 -72.39 -9.83 2.67
C GLN A 336 -71.49 -8.83 1.96
N ASN A 337 -71.26 -7.67 2.60
CA ASN A 337 -70.24 -6.72 2.21
C ASN A 337 -69.05 -6.82 3.16
N VAL A 338 -67.86 -6.72 2.59
CA VAL A 338 -66.59 -6.79 3.30
C VAL A 338 -65.90 -5.43 3.25
N THR A 339 -65.46 -4.96 4.40
CA THR A 339 -64.63 -3.76 4.53
C THR A 339 -63.20 -4.14 4.89
N VAL A 340 -62.24 -3.63 4.12
CA VAL A 340 -60.79 -3.83 4.33
C VAL A 340 -60.15 -2.52 4.82
N THR A 341 -59.40 -2.60 5.90
CA THR A 341 -58.65 -1.49 6.50
C THR A 341 -57.16 -1.84 6.57
N PRO A 342 -56.31 -1.27 5.69
CA PRO A 342 -54.86 -1.51 5.73
C PRO A 342 -54.15 -0.68 6.79
N SER A 343 -53.10 -1.23 7.39
CA SER A 343 -52.13 -0.53 8.23
C SER A 343 -50.71 -0.89 7.79
N LEU A 344 -50.01 0.09 7.22
CA LEU A 344 -48.66 -0.08 6.65
C LEU A 344 -47.52 0.09 7.66
N GLY A 345 -47.84 0.41 8.93
CA GLY A 345 -46.85 0.69 9.96
C GLY A 345 -45.89 1.82 9.56
N SER A 346 -44.60 1.60 9.73
CA SER A 346 -43.52 2.55 9.43
C SER A 346 -42.94 2.43 8.01
N LEU A 347 -43.56 1.66 7.12
CA LEU A 347 -43.05 1.49 5.77
C LEU A 347 -43.11 2.80 4.98
N CYS A 348 -41.94 3.35 4.65
CA CYS A 348 -41.79 4.39 3.64
C CYS A 348 -41.96 3.80 2.24
N ASN A 349 -42.35 4.63 1.26
CA ASN A 349 -42.55 4.24 -0.15
C ASN A 349 -43.48 3.03 -0.35
N ALA A 350 -44.50 2.90 0.51
CA ALA A 350 -45.52 1.88 0.44
C ALA A 350 -46.91 2.48 0.23
N THR A 351 -47.77 1.78 -0.50
CA THR A 351 -49.17 2.15 -0.74
C THR A 351 -50.06 0.91 -0.61
N ALA A 352 -51.29 1.09 -0.12
CA ALA A 352 -52.32 0.06 -0.08
C ALA A 352 -53.66 0.67 -0.50
N ASN A 353 -54.04 0.44 -1.75
CA ASN A 353 -55.27 0.98 -2.32
C ASN A 353 -56.34 -0.12 -2.36
N ILE A 354 -57.52 0.16 -1.81
CA ILE A 354 -58.65 -0.78 -1.86
C ILE A 354 -59.63 -0.34 -2.95
N ALA A 355 -59.77 -1.16 -3.99
CA ALA A 355 -60.82 -1.01 -4.99
C ALA A 355 -62.12 -1.67 -4.47
N ASN A 356 -63.25 -1.00 -4.68
CA ASN A 356 -64.59 -1.49 -4.32
C ASN A 356 -64.71 -1.90 -2.83
N ASN A 357 -64.19 -1.07 -1.92
CA ASN A 357 -64.30 -1.33 -0.48
C ASN A 357 -65.78 -1.33 -0.02
N ASN A 358 -66.11 -2.09 1.02
CA ASN A 358 -67.50 -2.30 1.50
C ASN A 358 -68.44 -2.85 0.42
N THR A 359 -67.94 -3.81 -0.37
CA THR A 359 -68.73 -4.62 -1.31
C THR A 359 -68.50 -6.09 -1.02
N ALA A 360 -69.16 -7.01 -1.73
CA ALA A 360 -68.93 -8.44 -1.54
C ALA A 360 -67.46 -8.87 -1.80
N HIS A 361 -66.72 -8.12 -2.63
CA HIS A 361 -65.40 -8.52 -3.13
C HIS A 361 -64.38 -7.37 -3.23
N PRO A 362 -64.00 -6.72 -2.12
CA PRO A 362 -62.99 -5.67 -2.16
C PRO A 362 -61.63 -6.23 -2.59
N THR A 363 -60.90 -5.46 -3.38
CA THR A 363 -59.57 -5.83 -3.89
C THR A 363 -58.51 -4.87 -3.37
N LEU A 364 -57.52 -5.39 -2.64
CA LEU A 364 -56.33 -4.69 -2.20
C LEU A 364 -55.26 -4.72 -3.29
N ASN A 365 -54.70 -3.55 -3.60
CA ASN A 365 -53.47 -3.39 -4.36
C ASN A 365 -52.40 -2.76 -3.45
N PHE A 366 -51.51 -3.60 -2.94
CA PHE A 366 -50.37 -3.22 -2.10
C PHE A 366 -49.10 -3.09 -2.95
N SER A 367 -48.33 -2.03 -2.75
CA SER A 367 -47.03 -1.83 -3.41
C SER A 367 -46.02 -1.27 -2.42
N VAL A 368 -44.77 -1.74 -2.47
CA VAL A 368 -43.65 -1.21 -1.69
C VAL A 368 -42.36 -1.19 -2.51
N THR A 369 -41.65 -0.07 -2.51
CA THR A 369 -40.29 0.06 -3.06
C THR A 369 -39.28 0.13 -1.93
N ALA A 370 -38.40 -0.87 -1.84
CA ALA A 370 -37.42 -1.01 -0.77
C ALA A 370 -36.42 0.16 -0.75
N ALA A 371 -36.42 0.92 0.34
CA ALA A 371 -35.55 2.06 0.60
C ALA A 371 -34.78 1.87 1.92
N PRO A 372 -33.75 2.69 2.23
CA PRO A 372 -33.00 2.57 3.48
C PRO A 372 -33.88 2.55 4.75
N CYS A 373 -34.98 3.31 4.75
CA CYS A 373 -35.94 3.36 5.86
C CYS A 373 -36.77 2.08 6.04
N ASN A 374 -36.71 1.14 5.10
CA ASN A 374 -37.38 -0.15 5.20
C ASN A 374 -36.44 -1.28 5.67
N VAL A 375 -35.12 -1.06 5.80
CA VAL A 375 -34.14 -2.13 6.11
C VAL A 375 -34.50 -2.84 7.41
N GLY A 376 -34.45 -4.18 7.38
CA GLY A 376 -34.93 -5.03 8.47
C GLY A 376 -36.31 -5.62 8.19
N SER A 377 -37.02 -6.02 9.25
CA SER A 377 -38.34 -6.65 9.17
C SER A 377 -39.42 -5.65 9.58
N ASN A 378 -40.43 -5.47 8.73
CA ASN A 378 -41.56 -4.57 8.97
C ASN A 378 -42.87 -5.34 8.81
N THR A 379 -43.88 -4.99 9.61
CA THR A 379 -45.17 -5.67 9.59
C THR A 379 -46.26 -4.79 8.99
N VAL A 380 -47.01 -5.34 8.03
CA VAL A 380 -48.21 -4.76 7.44
C VAL A 380 -49.40 -5.61 7.85
N THR A 381 -50.50 -4.98 8.21
CA THR A 381 -51.75 -5.69 8.57
C THR A 381 -52.92 -5.22 7.72
N PHE A 382 -53.84 -6.13 7.44
CA PHE A 382 -55.09 -5.85 6.75
C PHE A 382 -56.23 -6.38 7.64
N GLN A 383 -56.94 -5.48 8.30
CA GLN A 383 -58.13 -5.84 9.07
C GLN A 383 -59.32 -5.91 8.12
N VAL A 384 -60.02 -7.04 8.13
CA VAL A 384 -61.12 -7.34 7.22
C VAL A 384 -62.35 -7.66 8.05
N GLN A 385 -63.48 -7.04 7.74
CA GLN A 385 -64.71 -7.17 8.52
C GLN A 385 -65.92 -7.32 7.60
N ASP A 386 -66.77 -8.30 7.86
CA ASP A 386 -68.08 -8.45 7.20
C ASP A 386 -69.18 -7.62 7.89
N ASN A 387 -70.34 -7.55 7.24
CA ASN A 387 -71.56 -6.95 7.78
C ASN A 387 -72.59 -8.00 8.26
N GLY A 388 -72.15 -9.25 8.52
CA GLY A 388 -73.00 -10.30 9.06
C GLY A 388 -73.47 -10.01 10.50
N SER A 389 -74.33 -10.86 11.05
CA SER A 389 -74.87 -10.69 12.42
C SER A 389 -74.61 -11.94 13.26
N PRO A 390 -73.73 -11.88 14.29
CA PRO A 390 -72.83 -10.77 14.61
C PRO A 390 -71.67 -10.66 13.61
N ALA A 391 -71.26 -9.44 13.28
CA ALA A 391 -70.18 -9.18 12.34
C ALA A 391 -68.89 -9.86 12.78
N GLN A 392 -68.20 -10.54 11.87
CA GLN A 392 -66.90 -11.15 12.15
C GLN A 392 -65.78 -10.32 11.53
N SER A 393 -64.58 -10.43 12.11
CA SER A 393 -63.39 -9.76 11.61
C SER A 393 -62.17 -10.66 11.71
N GLN A 394 -61.29 -10.57 10.71
CA GLN A 394 -60.01 -11.26 10.66
C GLN A 394 -58.90 -10.28 10.28
N THR A 395 -57.72 -10.46 10.86
CA THR A 395 -56.54 -9.66 10.53
C THR A 395 -55.53 -10.52 9.77
N TYR A 396 -55.22 -10.12 8.55
CA TYR A 396 -54.18 -10.73 7.73
C TYR A 396 -52.88 -9.96 7.90
N THR A 397 -51.78 -10.67 8.17
CA THR A 397 -50.47 -10.06 8.42
C THR A 397 -49.48 -10.44 7.32
N VAL A 398 -48.74 -9.45 6.82
CA VAL A 398 -47.64 -9.62 5.87
C VAL A 398 -46.38 -8.97 6.42
N THR A 399 -45.30 -9.74 6.50
CA THR A 399 -43.97 -9.29 6.91
C THR A 399 -43.16 -8.88 5.68
N VAL A 400 -42.67 -7.65 5.64
CA VAL A 400 -41.78 -7.14 4.59
C VAL A 400 -40.35 -7.11 5.14
N VAL A 401 -39.49 -7.96 4.58
CA VAL A 401 -38.06 -8.05 4.92
C VAL A 401 -37.24 -7.37 3.83
N VAL A 402 -36.49 -6.33 4.20
CA VAL A 402 -35.59 -5.62 3.28
C VAL A 402 -34.14 -5.88 3.66
N ASN A 403 -33.42 -6.54 2.75
CA ASN A 403 -31.99 -6.75 2.85
C ASN A 403 -31.24 -5.45 2.54
N PRO A 404 -30.16 -5.13 3.28
CA PRO A 404 -29.28 -4.02 2.92
C PRO A 404 -28.66 -4.26 1.54
N GLY A 405 -28.38 -3.19 0.79
CA GLY A 405 -27.67 -3.30 -0.49
C GLY A 405 -26.27 -3.93 -0.31
N ALA A 406 -25.84 -4.75 -1.28
CA ALA A 406 -24.50 -5.33 -1.28
C ALA A 406 -23.44 -4.22 -1.25
N ALA A 407 -22.56 -4.23 -0.24
CA ALA A 407 -21.47 -3.28 -0.16
C ALA A 407 -20.52 -3.51 -1.35
N ALA A 408 -20.17 -2.45 -2.08
CA ALA A 408 -19.12 -2.52 -3.09
C ALA A 408 -17.82 -3.06 -2.47
N ASN A 409 -17.06 -3.87 -3.21
CA ASN A 409 -15.75 -4.32 -2.76
C ASN A 409 -14.88 -3.12 -2.38
N GLY A 410 -14.08 -3.29 -1.32
CA GLY A 410 -13.13 -2.29 -0.86
C GLY A 410 -13.69 -1.23 0.07
N THR A 411 -14.77 -1.51 0.82
CA THR A 411 -15.16 -0.67 1.94
C THR A 411 -14.61 -1.25 3.25
N TRP A 412 -13.84 -0.48 4.00
CA TRP A 412 -13.33 -0.89 5.30
C TRP A 412 -14.48 -0.96 6.32
N THR A 413 -14.62 -2.10 7.00
CA THR A 413 -15.63 -2.36 8.04
C THR A 413 -15.03 -2.32 9.44
N GLY A 414 -13.74 -2.67 9.60
CA GLY A 414 -13.08 -2.76 10.91
C GLY A 414 -13.72 -3.77 11.87
N ALA A 415 -14.43 -4.78 11.32
CA ALA A 415 -15.27 -5.70 12.09
C ALA A 415 -14.47 -6.59 13.05
N VAL A 416 -13.24 -6.97 12.69
CA VAL A 416 -12.43 -7.95 13.43
C VAL A 416 -11.24 -7.31 14.13
N SER A 417 -10.45 -6.49 13.42
CA SER A 417 -9.18 -5.94 13.92
C SER A 417 -8.87 -4.56 13.29
N THR A 418 -7.71 -3.99 13.62
CA THR A 418 -7.20 -2.78 12.94
C THR A 418 -6.30 -3.11 11.75
N ALA A 419 -5.99 -4.38 11.49
CA ALA A 419 -5.01 -4.77 10.48
C ALA A 419 -5.56 -4.53 9.06
N PHE A 420 -4.93 -3.63 8.29
CA PHE A 420 -5.37 -3.29 6.92
C PHE A 420 -5.40 -4.52 5.99
N ASN A 421 -4.51 -5.48 6.20
CA ASN A 421 -4.34 -6.68 5.37
C ASN A 421 -5.20 -7.88 5.80
N ASP A 422 -6.05 -7.74 6.81
CA ASP A 422 -7.01 -8.77 7.22
C ASP A 422 -8.29 -8.64 6.38
N PRO A 423 -8.61 -9.63 5.49
CA PRO A 423 -9.77 -9.55 4.63
C PRO A 423 -11.08 -9.42 5.40
N ALA A 424 -11.18 -9.92 6.63
CA ALA A 424 -12.38 -9.84 7.46
C ALA A 424 -12.72 -8.41 7.92
N ASN A 425 -11.80 -7.45 7.72
CA ASN A 425 -12.05 -6.02 7.94
C ASN A 425 -12.52 -5.27 6.69
N TRP A 426 -12.73 -5.94 5.56
CA TRP A 426 -13.21 -5.35 4.31
C TRP A 426 -14.56 -5.92 3.90
N SER A 427 -15.33 -5.15 3.14
CA SER A 427 -16.57 -5.60 2.55
C SER A 427 -16.35 -6.90 1.76
N ASN A 428 -17.30 -7.82 1.90
CA ASN A 428 -17.29 -9.14 1.26
C ASN A 428 -16.13 -10.06 1.67
N ASN A 429 -15.41 -9.75 2.76
CA ASN A 429 -14.24 -10.50 3.23
C ASN A 429 -13.12 -10.61 2.19
N VAL A 430 -12.94 -9.57 1.37
CA VAL A 430 -11.93 -9.53 0.29
C VAL A 430 -11.06 -8.30 0.46
N LEU A 431 -9.73 -8.51 0.47
CA LEU A 431 -8.77 -7.42 0.49
C LEU A 431 -8.81 -6.67 -0.86
N PRO A 432 -8.85 -5.32 -0.88
CA PRO A 432 -8.77 -4.58 -2.12
C PRO A 432 -7.43 -4.83 -2.82
N ALA A 433 -7.48 -5.07 -4.13
CA ALA A 433 -6.31 -5.13 -4.99
C ALA A 433 -6.02 -3.77 -5.64
N ALA A 434 -4.90 -3.68 -6.38
CA ALA A 434 -4.51 -2.49 -7.13
C ALA A 434 -5.51 -2.06 -8.21
N THR A 435 -6.54 -2.84 -8.51
CA THR A 435 -7.63 -2.50 -9.43
C THR A 435 -8.88 -2.00 -8.71
N ASP A 436 -8.98 -2.23 -7.40
CA ASP A 436 -10.17 -1.96 -6.61
C ASP A 436 -10.07 -0.59 -5.94
N ASN A 437 -11.19 0.12 -5.87
CA ASN A 437 -11.27 1.35 -5.09
C ASN A 437 -11.48 1.00 -3.62
N ALA A 438 -10.68 1.61 -2.75
CA ALA A 438 -10.80 1.48 -1.31
C ALA A 438 -11.45 2.72 -0.69
N THR A 439 -12.39 2.51 0.23
CA THR A 439 -13.05 3.55 1.03
C THR A 439 -12.92 3.21 2.50
N ILE A 440 -12.42 4.15 3.29
CA ILE A 440 -12.38 4.08 4.76
C ILE A 440 -13.44 5.05 5.30
N PRO A 441 -14.63 4.55 5.69
CA PRO A 441 -15.70 5.39 6.23
C PRO A 441 -15.46 5.75 7.70
N ALA A 442 -16.15 6.78 8.16
CA ALA A 442 -16.20 7.12 9.59
C ALA A 442 -17.17 6.19 10.34
N GLY A 443 -17.08 6.20 11.68
CA GLY A 443 -18.03 5.47 12.54
C GLY A 443 -17.87 3.95 12.57
N VAL A 444 -16.84 3.41 11.92
CA VAL A 444 -16.49 1.98 12.04
C VAL A 444 -15.87 1.67 13.41
N PRO A 445 -16.02 0.43 13.93
CA PRO A 445 -15.54 0.08 15.27
C PRO A 445 -14.02 0.22 15.45
N ARG A 446 -13.24 0.04 14.38
CA ARG A 446 -11.78 0.05 14.40
C ARG A 446 -11.26 0.70 13.12
N MET A 447 -10.34 1.64 13.25
CA MET A 447 -9.71 2.31 12.11
C MET A 447 -8.45 1.55 11.65
N PRO A 448 -8.16 1.54 10.34
CA PRO A 448 -7.08 0.73 9.79
C PRO A 448 -5.68 1.22 10.15
N VAL A 449 -4.80 0.26 10.40
CA VAL A 449 -3.35 0.40 10.52
C VAL A 449 -2.70 -0.49 9.46
N LEU A 450 -1.94 0.12 8.57
CA LEU A 450 -1.14 -0.55 7.55
C LEU A 450 0.31 -0.67 8.02
N ASN A 451 0.77 -1.89 8.29
CA ASN A 451 2.14 -2.20 8.72
C ASN A 451 2.91 -3.08 7.73
N THR A 452 2.31 -3.40 6.58
CA THR A 452 2.92 -4.15 5.47
C THR A 452 2.64 -3.47 4.13
N LEU A 453 2.98 -4.12 3.02
CA LEU A 453 2.61 -3.66 1.68
C LEU A 453 1.11 -3.86 1.43
N ALA A 454 0.46 -2.88 0.80
CA ALA A 454 -0.88 -2.98 0.25
C ALA A 454 -0.98 -2.15 -1.04
N ALA A 455 -1.93 -2.46 -1.90
CA ALA A 455 -2.15 -1.74 -3.15
C ALA A 455 -3.64 -1.56 -3.42
N VAL A 456 -4.03 -0.36 -3.83
CA VAL A 456 -5.41 -0.01 -4.20
C VAL A 456 -5.41 0.87 -5.45
N ASN A 457 -6.55 0.95 -6.13
CA ASN A 457 -6.75 1.89 -7.23
C ASN A 457 -6.96 3.31 -6.68
N ASN A 458 -8.20 3.72 -6.42
CA ASN A 458 -8.47 4.96 -5.70
C ASN A 458 -8.59 4.70 -4.19
N LEU A 459 -8.08 5.59 -3.35
CA LEU A 459 -8.32 5.56 -1.89
C LEU A 459 -9.12 6.78 -1.46
N THR A 460 -10.25 6.57 -0.78
CA THR A 460 -11.00 7.62 -0.09
C THR A 460 -10.95 7.42 1.42
N VAL A 461 -10.52 8.43 2.17
CA VAL A 461 -10.61 8.48 3.64
C VAL A 461 -11.64 9.55 3.99
N ALA A 462 -12.79 9.12 4.53
CA ALA A 462 -13.90 10.00 4.81
C ALA A 462 -13.63 10.94 6.00
N ASN A 463 -14.38 12.03 6.09
CA ASN A 463 -14.35 12.91 7.27
C ASN A 463 -14.75 12.14 8.53
N GLY A 464 -13.94 12.22 9.58
CA GLY A 464 -14.08 11.44 10.81
C GLY A 464 -13.44 10.05 10.77
N ALA A 465 -12.83 9.66 9.64
CA ALA A 465 -12.06 8.42 9.52
C ALA A 465 -10.54 8.66 9.65
N SER A 466 -9.79 7.60 9.94
CA SER A 466 -8.33 7.67 10.00
C SER A 466 -7.66 6.44 9.38
N LEU A 467 -6.52 6.64 8.73
CA LEU A 467 -5.60 5.58 8.29
C LEU A 467 -4.21 5.84 8.87
N THR A 468 -3.65 4.86 9.58
CA THR A 468 -2.25 4.91 10.03
C THR A 468 -1.38 4.06 9.11
N ILE A 469 -0.35 4.63 8.50
CA ILE A 469 0.67 3.91 7.75
C ILE A 469 1.93 3.83 8.62
N ALA A 470 2.09 2.71 9.32
CA ALA A 470 3.23 2.48 10.22
C ALA A 470 4.57 2.47 9.45
N ASP A 471 5.71 2.59 10.14
CA ASP A 471 7.05 2.69 9.51
C ASP A 471 7.34 1.59 8.47
N ALA A 472 6.88 0.35 8.71
CA ALA A 472 7.05 -0.78 7.80
C ALA A 472 5.94 -0.89 6.73
N GLY A 473 4.89 -0.07 6.82
CA GLY A 473 3.76 -0.05 5.89
C GLY A 473 4.06 0.72 4.61
N ALA A 474 3.58 0.21 3.48
CA ALA A 474 3.59 0.95 2.22
C ALA A 474 2.29 0.76 1.45
N LEU A 475 1.64 1.86 1.10
CA LEU A 475 0.44 1.88 0.28
C LEU A 475 0.79 2.27 -1.15
N THR A 476 0.54 1.36 -2.09
CA THR A 476 0.66 1.62 -3.52
C THR A 476 -0.69 2.09 -4.08
N LEU A 477 -0.69 3.22 -4.77
CA LEU A 477 -1.85 3.82 -5.43
C LEU A 477 -1.66 3.74 -6.95
N THR A 478 -2.57 3.03 -7.63
CA THR A 478 -2.64 3.07 -9.11
C THR A 478 -3.61 4.15 -9.61
N GLY A 479 -4.49 4.66 -8.74
CA GLY A 479 -5.39 5.78 -8.97
C GLY A 479 -5.17 6.93 -7.97
N ASN A 480 -6.22 7.73 -7.75
CA ASN A 480 -6.16 8.96 -6.93
C ASN A 480 -6.43 8.69 -5.45
N LEU A 481 -5.94 9.60 -4.60
CA LEU A 481 -6.21 9.61 -3.16
C LEU A 481 -7.03 10.85 -2.80
N ALA A 482 -8.12 10.66 -2.06
CA ALA A 482 -8.95 11.73 -1.51
C ALA A 482 -9.04 11.61 0.02
N ASN A 483 -8.33 12.47 0.75
CA ASN A 483 -8.32 12.51 2.20
C ASN A 483 -9.17 13.66 2.77
N SER A 484 -10.33 13.32 3.32
CA SER A 484 -11.13 14.24 4.15
C SER A 484 -11.05 13.92 5.65
N GLY A 485 -10.28 12.89 6.03
CA GLY A 485 -10.02 12.47 7.40
C GLY A 485 -8.56 12.64 7.78
N THR A 486 -8.00 11.68 8.53
CA THR A 486 -6.58 11.72 8.92
C THR A 486 -5.78 10.59 8.27
N ILE A 487 -4.70 10.94 7.57
CA ILE A 487 -3.66 9.97 7.17
C ILE A 487 -2.37 10.34 7.89
N SER A 488 -1.83 9.43 8.67
CA SER A 488 -0.66 9.67 9.52
C SER A 488 0.27 8.45 9.59
N GLY A 489 1.52 8.67 10.02
CA GLY A 489 2.48 7.61 10.33
C GLY A 489 3.83 7.79 9.62
N GLY A 490 4.77 6.88 9.86
CA GLY A 490 6.12 6.96 9.32
C GLY A 490 6.38 6.08 8.09
N GLY A 491 5.34 5.45 7.54
CA GLY A 491 5.44 4.61 6.35
C GLY A 491 5.38 5.37 5.03
N THR A 492 5.08 4.63 3.95
CA THR A 492 5.25 5.12 2.58
C THR A 492 3.93 5.18 1.81
N ILE A 493 3.70 6.26 1.07
CA ILE A 493 2.75 6.28 -0.06
C ILE A 493 3.56 6.21 -1.36
N LEU A 494 3.21 5.27 -2.23
CA LEU A 494 3.81 5.07 -3.55
C LEU A 494 2.74 5.28 -4.63
N THR A 495 2.99 6.16 -5.61
CA THR A 495 2.14 6.26 -6.80
C THR A 495 2.72 5.39 -7.92
N ALA A 496 1.92 4.56 -8.56
CA ALA A 496 2.40 3.54 -9.50
C ALA A 496 1.49 3.26 -10.70
N GLY A 497 0.43 4.03 -10.88
CA GLY A 497 -0.50 3.86 -12.00
C GLY A 497 -0.02 4.47 -13.32
N PRO A 498 -0.77 4.21 -14.40
CA PRO A 498 -0.37 4.56 -15.76
C PRO A 498 -0.55 6.05 -16.11
N SER A 499 -1.13 6.85 -15.23
CA SER A 499 -1.36 8.29 -15.38
C SER A 499 -0.99 9.00 -14.08
N ALA A 500 -0.72 10.30 -14.13
CA ALA A 500 -0.35 11.07 -12.95
C ALA A 500 -1.45 11.01 -11.88
N GLN A 501 -1.11 10.57 -10.67
CA GLN A 501 -2.05 10.45 -9.56
C GLN A 501 -2.24 11.81 -8.86
N THR A 502 -3.46 12.06 -8.42
CA THR A 502 -3.78 13.21 -7.54
C THR A 502 -3.85 12.76 -6.09
N LEU A 503 -3.06 13.39 -5.22
CA LEU A 503 -3.19 13.30 -3.77
C LEU A 503 -3.95 14.54 -3.31
N GLY A 504 -5.25 14.36 -3.08
CA GLY A 504 -6.21 15.42 -2.81
C GLY A 504 -7.09 15.17 -1.58
N GLY A 505 -8.21 15.89 -1.51
CA GLY A 505 -9.07 15.99 -0.32
C GLY A 505 -9.00 17.36 0.36
N SER A 506 -9.35 17.41 1.64
CA SER A 506 -9.40 18.65 2.44
C SER A 506 -8.49 18.64 3.66
N SER A 507 -7.87 17.50 3.97
CA SER A 507 -7.13 17.30 5.23
C SER A 507 -5.66 16.94 4.99
N LEU A 508 -4.81 17.34 5.93
CA LEU A 508 -3.36 17.09 5.91
C LEU A 508 -3.05 15.59 5.89
N ILE A 509 -2.09 15.22 5.04
CA ILE A 509 -1.47 13.88 5.00
C ILE A 509 -0.08 14.00 5.63
N THR A 510 0.21 13.21 6.66
CA THR A 510 1.56 13.16 7.27
C THR A 510 2.15 11.77 7.14
N ILE A 511 3.26 11.65 6.41
CA ILE A 511 3.89 10.36 6.11
C ILE A 511 5.41 10.41 6.28
N GLY A 512 6.02 9.23 6.42
CA GLY A 512 7.48 9.09 6.38
C GLY A 512 8.01 9.39 5.00
N ASN A 513 7.47 8.70 4.00
CA ASN A 513 8.00 8.74 2.64
C ASN A 513 6.89 8.90 1.59
N LEU A 514 7.19 9.66 0.55
CA LEU A 514 6.40 9.75 -0.68
C LEU A 514 7.26 9.27 -1.85
N THR A 515 6.83 8.24 -2.57
CA THR A 515 7.48 7.81 -3.81
C THR A 515 6.58 8.11 -4.99
N VAL A 516 7.06 8.93 -5.91
CA VAL A 516 6.32 9.36 -7.10
C VAL A 516 6.75 8.52 -8.29
N GLY A 517 5.83 7.71 -8.81
CA GLY A 517 6.06 6.85 -9.98
C GLY A 517 6.29 7.63 -11.27
N ALA A 518 6.66 6.90 -12.33
CA ALA A 518 7.08 7.47 -13.62
C ALA A 518 6.02 8.37 -14.28
N ALA A 519 4.73 8.11 -14.07
CA ALA A 519 3.65 8.95 -14.61
C ALA A 519 3.54 10.33 -13.93
N GLY A 520 4.25 10.53 -12.81
CA GLY A 520 4.18 11.74 -11.99
C GLY A 520 3.02 11.73 -11.00
N ALA A 521 2.91 12.81 -10.23
CA ALA A 521 1.80 13.05 -9.31
C ALA A 521 1.53 14.54 -9.14
N GLN A 522 0.36 14.89 -8.63
CA GLN A 522 0.03 16.24 -8.22
C GLN A 522 -0.61 16.27 -6.83
N LEU A 523 -0.31 17.32 -6.08
CA LEU A 523 -0.90 17.55 -4.76
C LEU A 523 -1.98 18.63 -4.89
N THR A 524 -3.19 18.34 -4.41
CA THR A 524 -4.27 19.33 -4.26
C THR A 524 -4.67 19.50 -2.80
N SER A 525 -3.96 18.86 -1.88
CA SER A 525 -4.12 18.97 -0.43
C SER A 525 -2.75 18.92 0.25
N PRO A 526 -2.61 19.53 1.45
CA PRO A 526 -1.35 19.54 2.18
C PRO A 526 -0.78 18.13 2.43
N VAL A 527 0.49 17.94 2.11
CA VAL A 527 1.26 16.72 2.39
C VAL A 527 2.55 17.08 3.11
N ALA A 528 2.71 16.60 4.34
CA ALA A 528 3.91 16.70 5.15
C ALA A 528 4.69 15.39 5.10
N VAL A 529 5.94 15.45 4.61
CA VAL A 529 6.84 14.31 4.53
C VAL A 529 7.96 14.49 5.54
N THR A 530 8.21 13.46 6.36
CA THR A 530 9.17 13.54 7.49
C THR A 530 10.54 12.91 7.19
N ARG A 531 10.67 12.13 6.11
CA ARG A 531 11.93 11.50 5.71
C ARG A 531 12.27 11.74 4.24
N LEU A 532 11.60 11.06 3.31
CA LEU A 532 12.07 11.02 1.92
C LEU A 532 10.95 11.23 0.89
N VAL A 533 11.17 12.17 -0.03
CA VAL A 533 10.43 12.24 -1.30
C VAL A 533 11.32 11.65 -2.39
N THR A 534 10.92 10.53 -2.98
CA THR A 534 11.63 9.88 -4.09
C THR A 534 10.90 10.18 -5.40
N LEU A 535 11.60 10.70 -6.40
CA LEU A 535 11.01 11.11 -7.67
C LEU A 535 11.53 10.26 -8.83
N THR A 536 10.66 9.41 -9.39
CA THR A 536 10.85 8.79 -10.72
C THR A 536 10.10 9.57 -11.81
N GLY A 537 8.97 10.19 -11.46
CA GLY A 537 8.25 11.18 -12.28
C GLY A 537 8.15 12.54 -11.58
N ASN A 538 7.65 13.55 -12.30
CA ASN A 538 7.49 14.90 -11.75
C ASN A 538 6.39 14.96 -10.69
N LEU A 539 6.58 15.80 -9.67
CA LEU A 539 5.60 16.09 -8.63
C LEU A 539 5.15 17.54 -8.73
N ALA A 540 3.90 17.81 -9.10
CA ALA A 540 3.32 19.14 -9.00
C ALA A 540 2.89 19.40 -7.55
N SER A 541 3.67 20.22 -6.82
CA SER A 541 3.40 20.53 -5.41
C SER A 541 2.18 21.43 -5.23
N ASN A 542 1.96 22.37 -6.14
CA ASN A 542 0.89 23.38 -6.04
C ASN A 542 0.84 24.11 -4.68
N GLY A 543 1.99 24.29 -4.02
CA GLY A 543 2.07 24.91 -2.68
C GLY A 543 1.72 23.99 -1.51
N ASN A 544 1.49 22.69 -1.76
CA ASN A 544 0.98 21.76 -0.75
C ASN A 544 2.04 20.82 -0.15
N LEU A 545 3.25 20.75 -0.70
CA LEU A 545 4.31 19.90 -0.15
C LEU A 545 5.05 20.62 0.99
N THR A 546 5.19 19.95 2.13
CA THR A 546 6.11 20.34 3.21
C THR A 546 7.13 19.23 3.47
N LEU A 547 8.42 19.56 3.36
CA LEU A 547 9.51 18.71 3.85
C LEU A 547 9.80 19.08 5.29
N VAL A 548 9.37 18.22 6.22
CA VAL A 548 9.40 18.50 7.66
C VAL A 548 10.81 18.41 8.21
N SER A 549 11.15 19.33 9.13
CA SER A 549 12.42 19.31 9.85
C SER A 549 12.17 19.51 11.35
N SER A 550 12.76 18.63 12.15
CA SER A 550 12.65 18.63 13.61
C SER A 550 13.94 18.12 14.26
N GLY A 551 13.96 18.00 15.58
CA GLY A 551 15.06 17.33 16.30
C GLY A 551 15.26 15.85 15.91
N ALA A 552 14.27 15.21 15.27
CA ALA A 552 14.37 13.82 14.80
C ALA A 552 15.00 13.68 13.40
N GLY A 553 15.17 14.78 12.65
CA GLY A 553 15.69 14.73 11.29
C GLY A 553 15.11 15.80 10.38
N THR A 554 15.65 15.88 9.16
CA THR A 554 15.21 16.81 8.11
C THR A 554 14.84 16.03 6.86
N ALA A 555 13.61 16.15 6.41
CA ALA A 555 13.15 15.50 5.20
C ALA A 555 13.86 16.06 3.97
N MET A 556 14.01 15.21 2.95
CA MET A 556 14.76 15.53 1.74
C MET A 556 14.11 14.97 0.49
N ILE A 557 14.53 15.48 -0.67
CA ILE A 557 14.15 14.98 -1.98
C ILE A 557 15.31 14.23 -2.61
N ALA A 558 15.05 12.96 -2.94
CA ALA A 558 15.92 12.15 -3.79
C ALA A 558 15.36 12.15 -5.22
N ASN A 559 16.13 12.73 -6.13
CA ASN A 559 15.81 12.73 -7.55
C ASN A 559 16.60 11.60 -8.22
N VAL A 560 15.90 10.64 -8.83
CA VAL A 560 16.53 9.68 -9.76
C VAL A 560 16.28 10.19 -11.18
N GLY A 561 17.33 10.73 -11.81
CA GLY A 561 17.26 11.28 -13.16
C GLY A 561 16.81 12.75 -13.24
N THR A 562 15.94 13.07 -14.21
CA THR A 562 15.52 14.45 -14.53
C THR A 562 14.25 14.92 -13.83
N ALA A 563 13.54 14.01 -13.14
CA ALA A 563 12.30 14.32 -12.45
C ALA A 563 12.49 15.40 -11.37
N SER A 564 11.49 16.25 -11.17
CA SER A 564 11.55 17.38 -10.23
C SER A 564 10.21 17.68 -9.56
N VAL A 565 10.26 18.42 -8.46
CA VAL A 565 9.07 19.08 -7.89
C VAL A 565 8.84 20.40 -8.63
N THR A 566 7.64 20.60 -9.15
CA THR A 566 7.23 21.86 -9.79
C THR A 566 6.27 22.63 -8.87
N GLY A 567 6.33 23.96 -8.94
CA GLY A 567 5.60 24.85 -8.05
C GLY A 567 6.22 24.94 -6.65
N ASN A 568 5.66 25.84 -5.83
CA ASN A 568 6.20 26.11 -4.49
C ASN A 568 6.03 24.90 -3.57
N ALA A 569 7.00 24.70 -2.69
CA ALA A 569 6.96 23.79 -1.56
C ALA A 569 7.60 24.50 -0.35
N THR A 570 7.25 24.04 0.85
CA THR A 570 7.90 24.47 2.09
C THR A 570 8.99 23.49 2.44
N VAL A 571 10.25 23.94 2.45
CA VAL A 571 11.39 23.13 2.88
C VAL A 571 11.85 23.63 4.24
N GLN A 572 11.64 22.81 5.27
CA GLN A 572 11.94 23.21 6.63
C GLN A 572 13.39 22.97 7.00
N ARG A 573 13.92 23.82 7.89
CA ARG A 573 15.24 23.62 8.52
C ARG A 573 15.19 23.92 10.01
N PHE A 574 15.25 22.87 10.81
CA PHE A 574 15.35 22.96 12.27
C PHE A 574 16.76 23.37 12.71
N ILE A 575 16.85 24.40 13.54
CA ILE A 575 18.10 24.86 14.15
C ILE A 575 18.32 24.10 15.46
N SER A 576 19.20 23.10 15.44
CA SER A 576 19.50 22.29 16.62
C SER A 576 20.20 23.08 17.74
N GLY A 577 19.75 22.88 18.98
CA GLY A 577 20.36 23.41 20.19
C GLY A 577 21.54 22.60 20.73
N THR A 578 21.88 21.45 20.14
CA THR A 578 22.92 20.55 20.65
C THR A 578 24.28 21.22 20.81
N GLN A 579 24.64 22.15 19.91
CA GLN A 579 25.93 22.84 19.95
C GLN A 579 25.87 24.23 20.61
N ASN A 580 24.84 25.01 20.30
CA ASN A 580 24.58 26.30 20.93
C ASN A 580 23.06 26.39 21.15
N PRO A 581 22.58 26.37 22.41
CA PRO A 581 21.16 26.42 22.72
C PRO A 581 20.57 27.84 22.63
N GLY A 582 21.40 28.88 22.62
CA GLY A 582 20.99 30.29 22.57
C GLY A 582 21.05 30.89 21.16
N PRO A 583 20.91 32.24 21.08
CA PRO A 583 21.19 32.98 19.86
C PRO A 583 22.62 32.74 19.36
N GLY A 584 22.79 32.75 18.04
CA GLY A 584 24.11 32.67 17.43
C GLY A 584 24.05 32.65 15.91
N TYR A 585 25.16 32.99 15.30
CA TYR A 585 25.30 33.05 13.86
C TYR A 585 25.25 31.64 13.25
N ARG A 586 24.26 31.39 12.39
CA ARG A 586 24.06 30.14 11.65
C ARG A 586 24.28 30.41 10.18
N HIS A 587 25.20 29.67 9.56
CA HIS A 587 25.41 29.76 8.12
C HIS A 587 24.36 28.91 7.40
N LEU A 588 23.49 29.56 6.66
CA LEU A 588 22.33 29.00 5.99
C LEU A 588 22.39 29.24 4.49
N SER A 589 21.61 28.48 3.75
CA SER A 589 21.50 28.56 2.29
C SER A 589 20.10 28.17 1.87
N SER A 590 19.62 28.74 0.77
CA SER A 590 18.30 28.38 0.25
C SER A 590 18.33 27.04 -0.50
N PRO A 591 17.51 26.05 -0.10
CA PRO A 591 17.27 24.82 -0.84
C PRO A 591 16.21 24.96 -1.96
N VAL A 592 15.59 26.13 -2.06
CA VAL A 592 14.54 26.46 -3.04
C VAL A 592 14.91 27.71 -3.84
N SER A 593 14.20 27.94 -4.93
CA SER A 593 14.25 29.18 -5.71
C SER A 593 13.08 30.08 -5.33
N ASN A 594 13.22 31.39 -5.55
CA ASN A 594 12.17 32.40 -5.29
C ASN A 594 11.75 32.56 -3.82
N THR A 595 12.57 32.10 -2.87
CA THR A 595 12.42 32.44 -1.45
C THR A 595 13.17 33.73 -1.13
N THR A 596 12.72 34.46 -0.11
CA THR A 596 13.24 35.77 0.27
C THR A 596 13.81 35.78 1.68
N VAL A 597 14.52 36.85 2.06
CA VAL A 597 15.01 37.04 3.43
C VAL A 597 13.88 36.98 4.46
N ALA A 598 12.65 37.40 4.11
CA ALA A 598 11.47 37.35 4.97
C ALA A 598 11.09 35.92 5.40
N ASP A 599 11.37 34.92 4.56
CA ASP A 599 11.08 33.50 4.84
C ASP A 599 12.00 32.93 5.93
N LEU A 600 13.05 33.65 6.34
CA LEU A 600 13.85 33.30 7.51
C LEU A 600 13.13 33.59 8.84
N SER A 601 11.93 34.17 8.81
CA SER A 601 11.15 34.40 10.01
C SER A 601 10.65 33.10 10.64
N THR A 602 10.51 33.11 11.97
CA THR A 602 9.92 32.02 12.75
C THR A 602 8.95 32.62 13.77
N GLY A 603 8.24 31.79 14.53
CA GLY A 603 7.35 32.28 15.59
C GLY A 603 8.03 33.16 16.66
N SER A 604 9.36 33.15 16.77
CA SER A 604 10.11 33.96 17.74
C SER A 604 11.34 34.67 17.16
N PHE A 605 11.50 34.69 15.83
CA PHE A 605 12.59 35.40 15.16
C PHE A 605 12.07 36.16 13.94
N ALA A 606 12.52 37.40 13.78
CA ALA A 606 12.28 38.20 12.59
C ALA A 606 13.63 38.65 11.99
N PRO A 607 13.82 38.52 10.67
CA PRO A 607 15.00 39.04 10.01
C PRO A 607 15.01 40.58 10.08
N VAL A 608 16.12 41.13 10.54
CA VAL A 608 16.42 42.55 10.60
C VAL A 608 17.55 42.83 9.62
N VAL A 609 17.27 43.67 8.64
CA VAL A 609 18.23 44.11 7.63
C VAL A 609 18.41 45.62 7.74
N ASN A 610 19.64 46.10 7.52
CA ASN A 610 19.95 47.52 7.57
C ASN A 610 21.08 47.86 6.57
N PRO A 611 20.77 48.36 5.36
CA PRO A 611 21.77 48.67 4.35
C PRO A 611 22.76 49.78 4.78
N ALA A 612 22.43 50.60 5.78
CA ALA A 612 23.39 51.57 6.33
C ALA A 612 24.64 50.88 6.92
N PHE A 613 24.54 49.61 7.35
CA PHE A 613 25.68 48.81 7.77
C PHE A 613 26.75 48.69 6.68
N ASN A 614 26.34 48.67 5.40
CA ASN A 614 27.24 48.39 4.29
C ASN A 614 28.17 49.57 3.96
N THR A 615 27.80 50.78 4.37
CA THR A 615 28.55 52.03 4.11
C THR A 615 29.01 52.73 5.38
N ALA A 616 28.62 52.24 6.56
CA ALA A 616 29.00 52.82 7.84
C ALA A 616 30.53 52.75 8.05
N PRO A 617 31.16 53.84 8.54
CA PRO A 617 32.57 53.80 8.94
C PRO A 617 32.80 52.79 10.06
N VAL A 618 33.98 52.17 10.06
CA VAL A 618 34.32 51.16 11.07
C VAL A 618 34.24 51.70 12.50
N GLY A 619 33.66 50.88 13.38
CA GLY A 619 33.36 51.23 14.77
C GLY A 619 32.00 51.92 14.95
N THR A 620 31.30 52.28 13.87
CA THR A 620 29.95 52.85 13.94
C THR A 620 28.92 51.74 14.08
N VAL A 621 28.18 51.73 15.19
CA VAL A 621 27.04 50.82 15.38
C VAL A 621 25.81 51.44 14.72
N VAL A 622 25.24 50.74 13.72
CA VAL A 622 23.96 51.12 13.11
C VAL A 622 22.79 50.59 13.92
N SER A 623 21.66 51.32 13.93
CA SER A 623 20.43 50.93 14.65
C SER A 623 19.22 50.92 13.69
N PRO A 624 18.41 49.86 13.66
CA PRO A 624 18.65 48.58 14.34
C PRO A 624 19.86 47.85 13.74
N PHE A 625 20.56 47.07 14.55
CA PHE A 625 21.70 46.29 14.06
C PHE A 625 21.18 45.08 13.25
N PRO A 626 21.71 44.82 12.04
CA PRO A 626 21.25 43.72 11.21
C PRO A 626 21.57 42.36 11.84
N ASN A 627 20.70 41.37 11.63
CA ASN A 627 20.88 40.00 12.10
C ASN A 627 20.96 38.97 10.95
N VAL A 628 20.90 39.43 9.70
CA VAL A 628 21.12 38.63 8.47
C VAL A 628 22.22 39.29 7.65
N PHE A 629 23.20 38.50 7.20
CA PHE A 629 24.27 38.98 6.33
C PHE A 629 24.61 37.95 5.25
N PHE A 630 25.17 38.40 4.15
CA PHE A 630 25.93 37.55 3.22
C PHE A 630 27.38 38.07 3.13
N TYR A 631 28.26 37.33 2.47
CA TYR A 631 29.66 37.72 2.33
C TYR A 631 29.97 38.19 0.90
N ASP A 632 30.54 39.39 0.78
CA ASP A 632 31.05 39.97 -0.45
C ASP A 632 32.55 40.23 -0.32
N GLN A 633 33.31 39.41 -1.04
CA GLN A 633 34.77 39.46 -1.04
C GLN A 633 35.34 40.77 -1.62
N SER A 634 34.61 41.47 -2.48
CA SER A 634 35.11 42.72 -3.08
C SER A 634 35.33 43.83 -2.04
N ARG A 635 34.70 43.73 -0.86
CA ARG A 635 34.84 44.69 0.23
C ARG A 635 36.14 44.57 1.02
N VAL A 636 36.83 43.44 0.95
CA VAL A 636 38.09 43.24 1.68
C VAL A 636 39.18 44.23 1.22
N SER A 637 39.22 44.55 -0.07
CA SER A 637 40.15 45.52 -0.68
C SER A 637 39.70 46.98 -0.59
N SER A 638 38.59 47.28 0.10
CA SER A 638 38.07 48.65 0.18
C SER A 638 38.83 49.49 1.24
N THR A 639 39.16 50.73 0.89
CA THR A 639 39.80 51.70 1.79
C THR A 639 38.72 52.45 2.58
N GLY A 640 38.90 52.62 3.89
CA GLY A 640 37.94 53.35 4.76
C GLY A 640 37.47 52.60 6.03
N PHE A 641 37.92 51.35 6.26
CA PHE A 641 37.44 50.48 7.33
C PHE A 641 38.41 50.32 8.54
N GLY A 642 39.30 51.29 8.82
CA GLY A 642 40.11 51.31 10.06
C GLY A 642 40.87 49.99 10.38
N SER A 643 41.00 49.66 11.68
CA SER A 643 41.75 48.48 12.19
C SER A 643 40.95 47.17 12.30
N VAL A 644 39.82 47.05 11.59
CA VAL A 644 39.07 45.78 11.53
C VAL A 644 39.84 44.77 10.68
N ALA A 645 39.87 43.51 11.13
CA ALA A 645 40.50 42.41 10.38
C ALA A 645 39.94 42.38 8.95
N ASP A 646 40.82 42.20 7.96
CA ASP A 646 40.47 42.30 6.55
C ASP A 646 39.29 41.40 6.16
N PHE A 647 39.18 40.19 6.75
CA PHE A 647 38.06 39.27 6.55
C PHE A 647 36.70 39.84 6.99
N ASP A 648 36.63 40.52 8.13
CA ASP A 648 35.37 40.98 8.71
C ASP A 648 34.69 42.09 7.89
N ARG A 649 35.44 42.73 6.97
CA ARG A 649 34.90 43.74 6.04
C ARG A 649 33.96 43.14 5.00
N GLY A 650 34.01 41.82 4.77
CA GLY A 650 33.23 41.15 3.75
C GLY A 650 31.74 41.02 4.07
N TRP A 651 31.31 41.18 5.32
CA TRP A 651 29.90 41.01 5.69
C TRP A 651 29.02 42.14 5.14
N VAL A 652 27.90 41.78 4.50
CA VAL A 652 26.93 42.70 3.88
C VAL A 652 25.54 42.40 4.41
N SER A 653 24.85 43.41 4.93
CA SER A 653 23.41 43.32 5.20
C SER A 653 22.64 43.38 3.89
N PRO A 654 21.61 42.52 3.68
CA PRO A 654 20.63 42.74 2.63
C PRO A 654 20.00 44.14 2.70
N SER A 655 19.42 44.60 1.59
CA SER A 655 18.84 45.94 1.49
C SER A 655 17.40 45.95 2.00
N ASN A 656 16.65 44.88 1.77
CA ASN A 656 15.27 44.71 2.22
C ASN A 656 14.94 43.24 2.48
N THR A 657 13.90 42.96 3.27
CA THR A 657 13.50 41.57 3.58
C THR A 657 12.87 40.84 2.39
N ALA A 658 12.46 41.55 1.32
CA ALA A 658 11.98 40.94 0.08
C ALA A 658 13.14 40.58 -0.88
N ASP A 659 14.40 40.86 -0.52
CA ASP A 659 15.56 40.45 -1.32
C ASP A 659 15.59 38.92 -1.44
N PRO A 660 15.90 38.38 -2.64
CA PRO A 660 15.93 36.95 -2.86
C PRO A 660 17.12 36.29 -2.14
N LEU A 661 16.89 35.15 -1.50
CA LEU A 661 17.98 34.28 -1.07
C LEU A 661 18.48 33.48 -2.28
N VAL A 662 19.55 33.97 -2.91
CA VAL A 662 20.10 33.40 -4.13
C VAL A 662 20.59 31.95 -3.90
N PRO A 663 20.10 30.95 -4.67
CA PRO A 663 20.58 29.57 -4.58
C PRO A 663 22.11 29.46 -4.74
N GLY A 664 22.73 28.68 -3.86
CA GLY A 664 24.19 28.46 -3.86
C GLY A 664 25.00 29.55 -3.16
N GLN A 665 24.36 30.65 -2.75
CA GLN A 665 24.94 31.67 -1.87
C GLN A 665 24.58 31.37 -0.42
N GLY A 666 25.56 31.47 0.47
CA GLY A 666 25.31 31.34 1.90
C GLY A 666 25.04 32.69 2.56
N TYR A 667 24.27 32.63 3.64
CA TYR A 667 23.89 33.74 4.49
C TYR A 667 24.22 33.37 5.94
N THR A 668 24.64 34.32 6.76
CA THR A 668 24.75 34.12 8.20
C THR A 668 23.59 34.81 8.89
N VAL A 669 22.92 34.08 9.79
CA VAL A 669 21.71 34.53 10.47
C VAL A 669 21.91 34.37 11.97
N ASN A 670 21.79 35.45 12.73
CA ASN A 670 21.90 35.41 14.19
C ASN A 670 20.55 35.00 14.80
N ILE A 671 20.36 33.70 14.99
CA ILE A 671 19.09 33.08 15.37
C ILE A 671 19.27 32.11 16.55
N ALA A 672 18.26 32.06 17.42
CA ALA A 672 18.22 31.10 18.52
C ALA A 672 17.98 29.67 18.03
N ALA A 673 18.43 28.70 18.81
CA ALA A 673 18.14 27.30 18.53
C ALA A 673 16.67 26.94 18.84
N ASN A 674 16.30 25.70 18.53
CA ASN A 674 14.95 25.14 18.69
C ASN A 674 13.87 25.87 17.88
N GLN A 675 14.28 26.51 16.79
CA GLN A 675 13.40 27.14 15.81
C GLN A 675 13.45 26.36 14.50
N THR A 676 12.34 26.36 13.76
CA THR A 676 12.26 25.78 12.42
C THR A 676 12.05 26.91 11.42
N LEU A 677 12.97 27.03 10.46
CA LEU A 677 12.87 27.94 9.33
C LEU A 677 12.09 27.30 8.20
N ASP A 678 11.29 28.08 7.49
CA ASP A 678 10.48 27.62 6.37
C ASP A 678 10.96 28.30 5.08
N PHE A 679 11.76 27.61 4.26
CA PHE A 679 12.10 28.11 2.93
C PHE A 679 10.95 27.80 1.97
N VAL A 680 10.23 28.84 1.52
CA VAL A 680 9.06 28.69 0.64
C VAL A 680 9.43 29.07 -0.78
N GLY A 681 9.35 28.11 -1.70
CA GLY A 681 9.71 28.34 -3.09
C GLY A 681 9.76 27.04 -3.89
N GLN A 682 10.13 27.10 -5.16
CA GLN A 682 10.26 25.87 -5.95
C GLN A 682 11.56 25.14 -5.57
N PRO A 683 11.51 23.86 -5.14
CA PRO A 683 12.71 23.11 -4.79
C PRO A 683 13.74 23.09 -5.91
N ASN A 684 14.99 23.44 -5.59
CA ASN A 684 16.05 23.53 -6.59
C ASN A 684 16.40 22.14 -7.14
N ASN A 685 16.59 22.06 -8.46
CA ASN A 685 16.96 20.84 -9.17
C ASN A 685 17.84 21.18 -10.39
N GLY A 686 18.66 20.23 -10.83
CA GLY A 686 19.58 20.46 -11.96
C GLY A 686 20.79 21.28 -11.56
N THR A 687 21.54 21.82 -12.53
CA THR A 687 22.79 22.53 -12.26
C THR A 687 22.54 23.93 -11.70
N ILE A 688 23.19 24.27 -10.58
CA ILE A 688 23.21 25.61 -9.99
C ILE A 688 24.64 26.13 -9.99
N SER A 689 24.88 27.24 -10.71
CA SER A 689 26.22 27.80 -10.92
C SER A 689 26.47 29.04 -10.06
N ARG A 690 27.66 29.12 -9.48
CA ARG A 690 28.21 30.34 -8.87
C ARG A 690 29.50 30.70 -9.60
N THR A 691 29.55 31.90 -10.18
CA THR A 691 30.69 32.42 -10.93
C THR A 691 31.15 33.75 -10.34
N GLY A 692 32.26 34.30 -10.83
CA GLY A 692 32.76 35.59 -10.34
C GLY A 692 33.41 35.52 -8.96
N LEU A 693 33.83 34.34 -8.51
CA LEU A 693 34.42 34.13 -7.18
C LEU A 693 35.88 34.61 -7.17
N GLY A 694 36.10 35.92 -7.14
CA GLY A 694 37.43 36.54 -7.26
C GLY A 694 38.29 36.46 -5.99
N ARG A 695 39.60 36.64 -6.14
CA ARG A 695 40.56 36.87 -5.04
C ARG A 695 41.54 37.98 -5.39
N THR A 696 41.69 38.92 -4.47
CA THR A 696 42.62 40.05 -4.56
C THR A 696 43.96 39.72 -3.89
N ALA A 697 44.86 40.69 -3.75
CA ALA A 697 46.21 40.45 -3.23
C ALA A 697 46.29 40.45 -1.69
N GLU A 698 45.28 40.98 -1.01
CA GLU A 698 45.22 41.05 0.45
C GLU A 698 45.22 39.64 1.06
N GLU A 699 45.93 39.48 2.17
CA GLU A 699 46.21 38.17 2.79
C GLU A 699 44.92 37.43 3.18
N GLN A 700 43.89 38.13 3.64
CA GLN A 700 42.60 37.55 4.02
C GLN A 700 41.54 37.62 2.91
N SER A 701 41.95 37.79 1.64
CA SER A 701 41.02 37.86 0.51
C SER A 701 40.69 36.50 -0.13
N GLY A 702 39.71 36.47 -1.02
CA GLY A 702 39.29 35.31 -1.80
C GLY A 702 38.29 34.37 -1.14
N TRP A 703 37.68 34.73 -0.01
CA TRP A 703 36.69 33.91 0.68
C TRP A 703 35.29 34.12 0.12
N HIS A 704 34.54 33.04 -0.04
CA HIS A 704 33.17 33.06 -0.57
C HIS A 704 32.27 32.24 0.32
N LEU A 705 31.24 32.87 0.88
CA LEU A 705 30.20 32.16 1.62
C LEU A 705 29.21 31.57 0.61
N LEU A 706 29.41 30.29 0.32
CA LEU A 706 28.52 29.50 -0.52
C LEU A 706 27.58 28.68 0.36
N GLY A 707 26.69 27.93 -0.26
CA GLY A 707 25.76 27.10 0.47
C GLY A 707 25.20 25.97 -0.35
N ASN A 708 24.74 24.92 0.34
CA ASN A 708 24.04 23.83 -0.31
C ASN A 708 22.74 24.36 -0.94
N PRO A 709 22.60 24.32 -2.28
CA PRO A 709 21.43 24.86 -2.96
C PRO A 709 20.25 23.89 -3.02
N TYR A 710 20.42 22.63 -2.62
CA TYR A 710 19.44 21.58 -2.87
C TYR A 710 18.59 21.24 -1.65
N PRO A 711 17.35 20.73 -1.86
CA PRO A 711 16.51 20.14 -0.81
C PRO A 711 17.00 18.73 -0.43
N SER A 712 18.32 18.56 -0.28
CA SER A 712 19.00 17.33 0.11
C SER A 712 20.42 17.65 0.59
N PRO A 713 21.01 16.88 1.52
CA PRO A 713 22.45 16.93 1.76
C PRO A 713 23.25 16.70 0.48
N ILE A 714 24.44 17.32 0.38
CA ILE A 714 25.39 17.09 -0.71
C ILE A 714 26.68 16.46 -0.21
N ASP A 715 27.30 15.65 -1.05
CA ASP A 715 28.67 15.16 -0.89
C ASP A 715 29.64 16.15 -1.54
N TRP A 716 30.51 16.74 -0.72
CA TRP A 716 31.51 17.71 -1.13
C TRP A 716 32.59 17.12 -2.02
N ASP A 717 32.94 15.83 -1.86
CA ASP A 717 33.90 15.15 -2.74
C ASP A 717 33.39 15.19 -4.19
N VAL A 718 32.07 15.07 -4.37
CA VAL A 718 31.43 15.10 -5.69
C VAL A 718 31.14 16.53 -6.15
N ALA A 719 30.66 17.41 -5.26
CA ALA A 719 30.37 18.81 -5.60
C ALA A 719 31.63 19.56 -6.06
N TYR A 720 32.77 19.30 -5.43
CA TYR A 720 34.05 19.95 -5.76
C TYR A 720 34.53 19.64 -7.19
N LEU A 721 34.13 18.50 -7.79
CA LEU A 721 34.46 18.19 -9.18
C LEU A 721 33.91 19.22 -10.18
N GLY A 722 32.86 19.96 -9.80
CA GLY A 722 32.29 21.06 -10.58
C GLY A 722 32.98 22.41 -10.35
N ALA A 723 34.04 22.48 -9.53
CA ALA A 723 34.74 23.72 -9.19
C ALA A 723 35.89 24.03 -10.16
N THR A 724 36.18 25.31 -10.32
CA THR A 724 37.35 25.81 -11.07
C THR A 724 38.00 26.94 -10.29
N ASN A 725 39.33 26.90 -10.15
CA ASN A 725 40.14 27.85 -9.38
C ASN A 725 39.73 28.01 -7.90
N LEU A 726 39.03 27.04 -7.30
CA LEU A 726 38.72 27.02 -5.86
C LEU A 726 39.58 26.01 -5.12
N SER A 727 39.92 26.30 -3.86
CA SER A 727 40.53 25.31 -2.96
C SER A 727 39.55 24.16 -2.71
N SER A 728 40.06 22.95 -2.52
CA SER A 728 39.27 21.75 -2.23
C SER A 728 38.63 21.72 -0.84
N THR A 729 38.94 22.68 0.03
CA THR A 729 38.47 22.70 1.41
C THR A 729 37.18 23.51 1.58
N ALA A 730 36.16 22.89 2.17
CA ALA A 730 34.96 23.54 2.68
C ALA A 730 35.06 23.81 4.18
N TYR A 731 34.55 24.97 4.63
CA TYR A 731 34.60 25.44 6.01
C TYR A 731 33.18 25.70 6.54
N VAL A 732 32.69 24.82 7.41
CA VAL A 732 31.37 24.93 8.03
C VAL A 732 31.50 25.60 9.39
N PHE A 733 30.84 26.75 9.58
CA PHE A 733 30.84 27.44 10.87
C PHE A 733 30.02 26.68 11.91
N LYS A 734 30.56 26.64 13.13
CA LYS A 734 30.02 25.94 14.28
C LYS A 734 29.86 26.94 15.42
N SER A 735 28.65 27.49 15.54
CA SER A 735 28.31 28.48 16.57
C SER A 735 28.29 27.86 17.96
N THR A 736 28.91 28.55 18.92
CA THR A 736 28.98 28.18 20.34
C THR A 736 28.30 29.22 21.25
N GLY A 737 27.92 30.37 20.70
CA GLY A 737 27.18 31.45 21.37
C GLY A 737 26.87 32.59 20.40
N GLN A 738 26.25 33.66 20.91
CA GLN A 738 25.89 34.83 20.11
C GLN A 738 27.10 35.68 19.73
N TYR A 739 27.96 35.91 20.71
CA TYR A 739 29.20 36.68 20.60
C TYR A 739 30.42 35.86 21.03
N ASP A 740 30.22 34.55 21.19
CA ASP A 740 31.32 33.60 21.32
C ASP A 740 31.90 33.38 19.92
N PRO A 741 33.23 33.42 19.75
CA PRO A 741 33.90 33.23 18.47
C PRO A 741 33.48 31.99 17.66
N GLY A 742 32.93 30.94 18.26
CA GLY A 742 32.63 29.70 17.54
C GLY A 742 33.90 29.05 16.97
N ARG A 743 33.74 28.15 15.99
CA ARG A 743 34.86 27.55 15.26
C ARG A 743 34.47 27.12 13.85
N TYR A 744 35.45 26.86 13.00
CA TYR A 744 35.22 26.25 11.68
C TYR A 744 35.57 24.76 11.69
N ALA A 745 34.62 23.95 11.22
CA ALA A 745 34.85 22.57 10.83
C ALA A 745 35.29 22.55 9.35
N SER A 746 36.50 22.07 9.09
CA SER A 746 37.09 22.06 7.75
C SER A 746 37.16 20.64 7.20
N TYR A 747 36.90 20.48 5.92
CA TYR A 747 37.05 19.21 5.21
C TYR A 747 37.58 19.42 3.79
N ASN A 748 38.65 18.71 3.43
CA ASN A 748 39.31 18.81 2.13
C ASN A 748 38.89 17.63 1.23
N ALA A 749 38.26 17.93 0.09
CA ALA A 749 37.73 16.92 -0.84
C ALA A 749 38.83 16.08 -1.52
N THR A 750 40.03 16.63 -1.73
CA THR A 750 41.14 15.93 -2.40
C THR A 750 41.80 14.92 -1.46
N THR A 751 41.98 15.30 -0.19
CA THR A 751 42.69 14.48 0.79
C THR A 751 41.75 13.65 1.66
N GLN A 752 40.45 13.99 1.66
CA GLN A 752 39.42 13.42 2.52
C GLN A 752 39.73 13.56 4.03
N VAL A 753 40.53 14.56 4.39
CA VAL A 753 40.87 14.88 5.78
C VAL A 753 39.93 15.98 6.27
N GLY A 754 39.43 15.81 7.49
CA GLY A 754 38.63 16.81 8.20
C GLY A 754 39.18 17.13 9.59
N THR A 755 38.97 18.37 10.02
CA THR A 755 39.27 18.89 11.36
C THR A 755 38.00 19.42 12.04
N ASN A 756 37.97 19.45 13.36
CA ASN A 756 36.85 19.99 14.15
C ASN A 756 35.49 19.34 13.85
N GLY A 757 35.51 18.07 13.41
CA GLY A 757 34.33 17.31 12.99
C GLY A 757 33.83 17.63 11.58
N GLY A 758 34.66 18.25 10.74
CA GLY A 758 34.37 18.45 9.31
C GLY A 758 34.24 17.12 8.58
N THR A 759 33.24 17.01 7.71
CA THR A 759 32.96 15.82 6.90
C THR A 759 32.67 16.23 5.46
N ARG A 760 32.68 15.26 4.54
CA ARG A 760 32.24 15.48 3.15
C ARG A 760 30.77 15.87 3.02
N ILE A 761 29.93 15.56 4.01
CA ILE A 761 28.49 15.83 3.91
C ILE A 761 28.20 17.25 4.36
N ILE A 762 27.63 18.04 3.44
CA ILE A 762 27.11 19.39 3.72
C ILE A 762 25.58 19.28 3.80
N PRO A 763 24.98 19.44 4.99
CA PRO A 763 23.54 19.27 5.18
C PRO A 763 22.68 20.18 4.30
N LEU A 764 21.42 19.81 4.13
CA LEU A 764 20.40 20.66 3.50
C LEU A 764 20.38 22.04 4.19
N GLY A 765 20.43 23.09 3.37
CA GLY A 765 20.37 24.48 3.83
C GLY A 765 21.58 24.94 4.63
N GLN A 766 22.70 24.20 4.62
CA GLN A 766 23.94 24.61 5.29
C GLN A 766 24.78 25.54 4.40
N GLY A 767 25.17 26.69 4.94
CA GLY A 767 26.19 27.57 4.36
C GLY A 767 27.61 27.17 4.77
N PHE A 768 28.59 27.41 3.91
CA PHE A 768 30.01 27.09 4.14
C PHE A 768 30.91 28.04 3.36
N PHE A 769 32.09 28.32 3.89
CA PHE A 769 33.11 29.07 3.17
C PHE A 769 33.94 28.16 2.27
N VAL A 770 34.36 28.70 1.13
CA VAL A 770 35.44 28.20 0.29
C VAL A 770 36.33 29.37 -0.13
N ARG A 771 37.56 29.08 -0.56
CA ARG A 771 38.50 30.12 -0.98
C ARG A 771 38.93 29.93 -2.43
N THR A 772 39.04 31.02 -3.18
CA THR A 772 39.67 31.01 -4.51
C THR A 772 41.17 30.75 -4.36
N SER A 773 41.66 29.77 -5.11
CA SER A 773 42.97 29.13 -4.93
C SER A 773 44.16 30.08 -5.15
N ALA A 774 44.09 30.95 -6.15
CA ALA A 774 45.18 31.85 -6.55
C ALA A 774 44.78 33.33 -6.49
N VAL A 775 45.73 34.18 -6.14
CA VAL A 775 45.59 35.64 -6.19
C VAL A 775 45.41 36.10 -7.65
N GLY A 776 44.45 37.00 -7.89
CA GLY A 776 44.11 37.50 -9.23
C GLY A 776 43.26 36.54 -10.07
N ALA A 777 43.00 35.32 -9.59
CA ALA A 777 42.12 34.37 -10.27
C ALA A 777 40.65 34.63 -9.92
N THR A 778 39.78 34.17 -10.82
CA THR A 778 38.32 34.10 -10.60
C THR A 778 37.89 32.64 -10.60
N GLY A 779 37.23 32.23 -9.52
CA GLY A 779 36.69 30.89 -9.35
C GLY A 779 35.24 30.76 -9.80
N SER A 780 34.82 29.51 -9.94
CA SER A 780 33.42 29.14 -10.14
C SER A 780 33.14 27.74 -9.59
N ILE A 781 31.87 27.43 -9.37
CA ILE A 781 31.41 26.08 -9.03
C ILE A 781 30.04 25.80 -9.66
N ASN A 782 29.89 24.60 -10.20
CA ASN A 782 28.63 24.05 -10.67
C ASN A 782 28.16 22.96 -9.71
N PHE A 783 27.22 23.28 -8.83
CA PHE A 783 26.50 22.26 -8.09
C PHE A 783 25.63 21.48 -9.07
N THR A 784 25.70 20.14 -9.04
CA THR A 784 24.89 19.28 -9.90
C THR A 784 24.14 18.24 -9.06
N ASN A 785 23.10 17.65 -9.64
CA ASN A 785 22.34 16.58 -8.97
C ASN A 785 23.22 15.38 -8.56
N ALA A 786 24.34 15.14 -9.23
CA ALA A 786 25.25 14.04 -8.90
C ALA A 786 25.86 14.17 -7.48
N ALA A 787 25.96 15.39 -6.96
CA ALA A 787 26.45 15.63 -5.61
C ALA A 787 25.40 15.36 -4.52
N ARG A 788 24.13 15.17 -4.86
CA ARG A 788 23.04 15.02 -3.89
C ARG A 788 22.99 13.59 -3.35
N LEU A 789 22.78 13.46 -2.05
CA LEU A 789 22.50 12.15 -1.45
C LEU A 789 21.09 11.70 -1.83
N THR A 790 20.94 10.41 -2.11
CA THR A 790 19.67 9.80 -2.55
C THR A 790 19.02 8.90 -1.50
N ALA A 791 19.75 8.56 -0.44
CA ALA A 791 19.22 7.90 0.73
C ALA A 791 18.88 8.93 1.82
N PHE A 792 17.90 8.62 2.67
CA PHE A 792 17.68 9.39 3.89
C PHE A 792 18.85 9.12 4.83
N VAL A 793 19.69 10.12 5.06
CA VAL A 793 20.89 9.97 5.88
C VAL A 793 20.82 10.97 7.03
N ASP A 794 20.74 10.45 8.26
CA ASP A 794 21.09 11.16 9.49
C ASP A 794 22.55 10.83 9.83
N ALA A 795 23.48 11.37 9.02
CA ALA A 795 24.81 10.79 8.87
C ALA A 795 25.53 10.70 10.23
N PRO A 796 25.87 9.49 10.70
CA PRO A 796 26.97 9.33 11.64
C PRO A 796 28.25 9.84 10.98
N LEU A 797 29.26 10.12 11.80
CA LEU A 797 30.60 10.47 11.35
C LEU A 797 31.20 9.32 10.50
N GLU A 798 30.96 9.32 9.19
CA GLU A 798 31.61 8.41 8.25
C GLU A 798 33.10 8.75 8.19
N ARG A 799 33.90 7.98 8.92
CA ARG A 799 35.36 8.08 8.86
C ARG A 799 35.79 7.28 7.63
N THR A 800 36.20 7.96 6.57
CA THR A 800 36.90 7.29 5.46
C THR A 800 38.20 6.70 6.00
N THR A 801 38.50 5.45 5.63
CA THR A 801 39.76 4.80 5.99
C THR A 801 40.92 5.62 5.43
N GLN A 802 41.70 6.24 6.32
CA GLN A 802 42.88 7.00 5.90
C GLN A 802 44.05 6.07 5.67
N THR A 803 44.68 6.21 4.51
CA THR A 803 45.88 5.45 4.10
C THR A 803 47.17 6.24 4.29
N ARG A 804 47.05 7.56 4.46
CA ARG A 804 48.18 8.48 4.64
C ARG A 804 48.75 8.39 6.05
N THR A 805 50.03 8.70 6.19
CA THR A 805 50.59 9.09 7.48
C THR A 805 49.88 10.36 7.94
N LEU A 806 49.15 10.29 9.04
CA LEU A 806 48.27 11.36 9.52
C LEU A 806 48.44 11.55 11.03
N LEU A 807 48.58 12.80 11.44
CA LEU A 807 48.55 13.25 12.83
C LEU A 807 47.45 14.30 12.99
N LYS A 808 46.50 14.07 13.91
CA LYS A 808 45.53 15.08 14.34
C LYS A 808 45.77 15.46 15.80
N ILE A 809 45.75 16.76 16.06
CA ILE A 809 46.01 17.33 17.38
C ILE A 809 44.92 18.33 17.72
N SER A 810 44.38 18.23 18.91
CA SER A 810 43.44 19.21 19.47
C SER A 810 44.07 20.02 20.59
N LEU A 811 43.78 21.32 20.62
CA LEU A 811 44.02 22.19 21.76
C LEU A 811 42.77 22.18 22.65
N ASN A 812 42.92 21.74 23.90
CA ASN A 812 41.89 21.84 24.93
C ASN A 812 42.30 22.90 25.97
N GLY A 813 41.33 23.62 26.54
CA GLY A 813 41.55 24.65 27.54
C GLY A 813 40.32 25.55 27.68
N SER A 814 40.52 26.87 27.75
CA SER A 814 39.42 27.82 27.75
C SER A 814 38.74 27.89 26.37
N GLY A 815 37.44 27.58 26.34
CA GLY A 815 36.60 27.62 25.15
C GLY A 815 36.39 26.26 24.50
N SER A 816 35.87 26.26 23.28
CA SER A 816 35.73 25.05 22.47
C SER A 816 37.09 24.49 22.05
N PRO A 817 37.26 23.16 22.00
CA PRO A 817 38.50 22.57 21.48
C PRO A 817 38.66 22.88 19.99
N ASP A 818 39.91 23.00 19.57
CA ASP A 818 40.28 23.35 18.20
C ASP A 818 41.39 22.44 17.67
N GLN A 819 41.21 21.91 16.46
CA GLN A 819 42.01 20.83 15.90
C GLN A 819 42.80 21.27 14.67
N VAL A 820 43.97 20.65 14.48
CA VAL A 820 44.76 20.69 13.24
C VAL A 820 45.11 19.28 12.77
N ALA A 821 45.44 19.15 11.48
CA ALA A 821 45.91 17.90 10.89
C ALA A 821 47.21 18.09 10.09
N VAL A 822 48.20 17.24 10.32
CA VAL A 822 49.40 17.12 9.49
C VAL A 822 49.37 15.77 8.79
N TYR A 823 49.56 15.73 7.49
CA TYR A 823 49.63 14.48 6.73
C TYR A 823 50.62 14.54 5.57
N PHE A 824 51.01 13.35 5.12
CA PHE A 824 52.01 13.19 4.08
C PHE A 824 51.37 12.65 2.80
N GLU A 825 51.54 13.39 1.69
CA GLU A 825 50.94 13.14 0.38
C GLU A 825 52.03 13.22 -0.70
N ALA A 826 51.99 12.30 -1.67
CA ALA A 826 53.03 12.19 -2.70
C ALA A 826 53.07 13.39 -3.64
N ALA A 827 51.91 14.00 -3.90
CA ALA A 827 51.78 15.15 -4.77
C ALA A 827 51.87 16.52 -4.05
N ALA A 828 52.01 16.54 -2.72
CA ALA A 828 52.12 17.77 -1.95
C ALA A 828 53.54 18.36 -2.02
N THR A 829 53.65 19.67 -1.80
CA THR A 829 54.93 20.39 -1.69
C THR A 829 55.17 20.85 -0.25
N ALA A 830 56.35 21.40 0.06
CA ALA A 830 56.63 21.99 1.38
C ALA A 830 55.94 23.37 1.57
N GLY A 831 55.60 24.04 0.47
CA GLY A 831 54.82 25.28 0.47
C GLY A 831 53.32 25.03 0.41
N TYR A 832 52.52 26.10 0.48
CA TYR A 832 51.06 26.00 0.40
C TYR A 832 50.58 25.45 -0.95
N ASP A 833 49.76 24.41 -0.91
CA ASP A 833 49.06 23.80 -2.04
C ASP A 833 47.54 23.90 -1.84
N ALA A 834 46.84 24.64 -2.71
CA ALA A 834 45.40 24.84 -2.60
C ALA A 834 44.55 23.56 -2.75
N ALA A 835 45.12 22.48 -3.31
CA ALA A 835 44.45 21.20 -3.44
C ALA A 835 44.59 20.33 -2.18
N TYR A 836 45.68 20.49 -1.41
CA TYR A 836 45.99 19.59 -0.29
C TYR A 836 46.02 20.28 1.08
N ASP A 837 46.28 21.58 1.16
CA ASP A 837 46.30 22.34 2.40
C ASP A 837 44.94 23.00 2.70
N ALA A 838 44.78 23.42 3.95
CA ALA A 838 43.67 24.28 4.36
C ALA A 838 44.16 25.40 5.26
N TYR A 839 43.84 26.64 4.88
CA TYR A 839 44.02 27.80 5.75
C TYR A 839 43.29 27.63 7.08
N LYS A 840 43.84 28.21 8.13
CA LYS A 840 43.14 28.34 9.41
C LYS A 840 42.25 29.57 9.35
N LEU A 841 40.93 29.34 9.32
CA LEU A 841 39.96 30.42 9.44
C LEU A 841 39.68 30.66 10.94
N HIS A 842 40.25 31.73 11.49
CA HIS A 842 40.09 32.10 12.89
C HIS A 842 38.82 32.93 13.08
N SER A 843 37.97 32.52 14.02
CA SER A 843 36.73 33.25 14.35
C SER A 843 36.80 33.94 15.72
N GLY A 844 38.00 34.04 16.31
CA GLY A 844 38.28 34.54 17.66
C GLY A 844 38.51 33.40 18.68
N GLY A 845 38.85 33.72 19.92
CA GLY A 845 39.05 32.73 20.99
C GLY A 845 40.38 31.96 20.94
N SER A 846 40.48 30.84 21.66
CA SER A 846 41.68 30.00 21.64
C SER A 846 41.76 29.23 20.32
N MET A 847 42.94 29.09 19.73
CA MET A 847 43.15 28.49 18.41
C MET A 847 44.44 27.68 18.36
N LEU A 848 44.42 26.58 17.59
CA LEU A 848 45.58 25.82 17.17
C LEU A 848 45.78 25.95 15.67
N ALA A 849 46.99 26.29 15.23
CA ALA A 849 47.34 26.40 13.82
C ALA A 849 48.70 25.78 13.52
N LEU A 850 48.89 25.36 12.27
CA LEU A 850 50.17 24.91 11.74
C LEU A 850 50.81 26.04 10.95
N GLY A 851 52.13 26.15 11.00
CA GLY A 851 52.90 27.05 10.14
C GLY A 851 53.48 26.33 8.93
N ASN A 852 53.64 27.04 7.82
CA ASN A 852 54.37 26.56 6.63
C ASN A 852 55.40 27.59 6.13
N GLU A 853 56.12 27.24 5.05
CA GLU A 853 56.96 28.19 4.32
C GLU A 853 56.07 29.31 3.73
N GLY A 854 56.26 30.55 4.20
CA GLY A 854 55.47 31.72 3.75
C GLY A 854 54.55 32.37 4.78
N SER A 855 54.64 32.00 6.06
CA SER A 855 53.90 32.60 7.19
C SER A 855 52.38 32.36 7.21
N ASN A 856 51.86 31.41 6.43
CA ASN A 856 50.44 31.07 6.47
C ASN A 856 50.10 30.28 7.75
N LEU A 857 48.92 30.54 8.30
CA LEU A 857 48.32 29.70 9.34
C LEU A 857 47.41 28.67 8.71
N LEU A 858 47.63 27.39 9.01
CA LEU A 858 46.91 26.27 8.41
C LEU A 858 46.13 25.45 9.45
N ALA A 859 44.91 25.03 9.08
CA ALA A 859 44.15 24.00 9.79
C ALA A 859 44.61 22.59 9.37
N MET A 860 45.03 22.45 8.12
CA MET A 860 45.52 21.20 7.56
C MET A 860 46.78 21.47 6.75
N SER A 861 47.85 20.73 7.03
CA SER A 861 49.12 20.81 6.30
C SER A 861 49.43 19.47 5.64
N ALA A 862 49.52 19.49 4.33
CA ALA A 862 50.01 18.40 3.50
C ALA A 862 51.50 18.60 3.23
N LEU A 863 52.30 17.58 3.46
CA LEU A 863 53.74 17.61 3.22
C LEU A 863 54.14 16.49 2.24
N PRO A 864 55.26 16.64 1.51
CA PRO A 864 55.78 15.56 0.67
C PRO A 864 56.06 14.32 1.51
N VAL A 865 55.85 13.12 0.96
CA VAL A 865 56.09 11.84 1.66
C VAL A 865 57.40 11.85 2.45
N LEU A 866 57.35 11.37 3.70
CA LEU A 866 58.50 11.29 4.59
C LEU A 866 59.71 10.63 3.91
N GLY A 867 60.76 11.42 3.71
CA GLY A 867 62.05 10.97 3.20
C GLY A 867 62.94 10.39 4.29
N THR A 868 64.26 10.62 4.18
CA THR A 868 65.26 10.17 5.16
C THR A 868 65.64 11.24 6.19
N GLU A 869 65.33 12.51 5.91
CA GLU A 869 65.66 13.64 6.79
C GLU A 869 64.50 13.97 7.73
N PRO A 870 64.77 14.44 8.95
CA PRO A 870 63.73 14.87 9.87
C PRO A 870 62.98 16.10 9.34
N ILE A 871 61.66 16.12 9.52
CA ILE A 871 60.78 17.24 9.15
C ILE A 871 60.24 17.89 10.42
N THR A 872 60.40 19.21 10.52
CA THR A 872 59.85 20.00 11.64
C THR A 872 58.66 20.82 11.15
N VAL A 873 57.51 20.68 11.81
CA VAL A 873 56.30 21.45 11.53
C VAL A 873 56.03 22.40 12.70
N PRO A 874 56.04 23.73 12.49
CA PRO A 874 55.68 24.69 13.53
C PRO A 874 54.24 24.52 13.98
N LEU A 875 54.01 24.54 15.29
CA LEU A 875 52.69 24.49 15.90
C LEU A 875 52.45 25.77 16.69
N LEU A 876 51.42 26.52 16.32
CA LEU A 876 51.07 27.78 16.94
C LEU A 876 49.85 27.59 17.84
N VAL A 877 50.01 27.92 19.12
CA VAL A 877 48.90 28.03 20.07
C VAL A 877 48.59 29.50 20.26
N TYR A 878 47.34 29.88 20.04
CA TYR A 878 46.81 31.16 20.48
C TYR A 878 45.85 30.89 21.64
N ALA A 879 46.11 31.48 22.80
CA ALA A 879 45.25 31.34 23.97
C ALA A 879 44.47 32.65 24.19
N ASP A 880 43.14 32.55 24.24
CA ASP A 880 42.29 33.73 24.52
C ASP A 880 42.54 34.29 25.93
N LYS A 881 42.76 33.41 26.89
CA LYS A 881 43.00 33.74 28.30
C LYS A 881 44.25 33.04 28.79
N ALA A 882 44.92 33.65 29.75
CA ALA A 882 46.00 32.94 30.45
C ALA A 882 45.41 31.79 31.29
N GLY A 883 46.11 30.66 31.34
CA GLY A 883 45.72 29.50 32.13
C GLY A 883 46.25 28.18 31.60
N SER A 884 45.66 27.09 32.08
CA SER A 884 46.07 25.72 31.75
C SER A 884 45.41 25.24 30.45
N TYR A 885 46.24 24.71 29.55
CA TYR A 885 45.84 24.14 28.26
C TYR A 885 46.50 22.78 28.07
N SER A 886 45.99 22.00 27.12
CA SER A 886 46.62 20.74 26.72
C SER A 886 46.58 20.53 25.21
N LEU A 887 47.67 20.01 24.65
CA LEU A 887 47.71 19.45 23.30
C LEU A 887 47.40 17.96 23.38
N GLN A 888 46.27 17.55 22.82
CA GLN A 888 45.78 16.18 22.78
C GLN A 888 46.04 15.57 21.40
N ILE A 889 46.68 14.42 21.35
CA ILE A 889 46.84 13.65 20.11
C ILE A 889 45.60 12.80 19.91
N ASP A 890 44.77 13.19 18.95
CA ASP A 890 43.50 12.53 18.65
C ASP A 890 43.74 11.28 17.79
N GLU A 891 44.61 11.43 16.78
CA GLU A 891 44.91 10.39 15.79
C GLU A 891 46.39 10.43 15.42
N LEU A 892 47.00 9.25 15.34
CA LEU A 892 48.32 9.05 14.76
C LEU A 892 48.29 7.75 13.95
N LEU A 893 48.12 7.88 12.64
CA LEU A 893 47.82 6.78 11.74
C LEU A 893 48.94 6.58 10.71
N ASN A 894 49.14 5.32 10.29
CA ASN A 894 50.01 4.90 9.19
C ASN A 894 51.42 5.51 9.21
N LEU A 895 52.05 5.62 10.38
CA LEU A 895 53.46 5.99 10.46
C LEU A 895 54.32 4.90 9.81
N PRO A 896 55.29 5.26 8.94
CA PRO A 896 56.25 4.29 8.41
C PRO A 896 57.03 3.63 9.56
N ALA A 897 57.39 2.36 9.38
CA ALA A 897 58.10 1.61 10.41
C ALA A 897 59.42 2.29 10.82
N GLY A 898 59.64 2.43 12.13
CA GLY A 898 60.82 3.09 12.70
C GLY A 898 60.74 4.62 12.74
N THR A 899 59.71 5.25 12.16
CA THR A 899 59.50 6.70 12.27
C THR A 899 58.97 7.06 13.66
N SER A 900 59.59 8.05 14.30
CA SER A 900 59.12 8.64 15.56
C SER A 900 58.60 10.06 15.35
N VAL A 901 57.57 10.46 16.09
CA VAL A 901 57.06 11.84 16.08
C VAL A 901 57.19 12.43 17.48
N GLN A 902 57.74 13.63 17.62
CA GLN A 902 57.94 14.29 18.91
C GLN A 902 57.28 15.68 18.92
N LEU A 903 56.61 16.04 20.01
CA LEU A 903 56.23 17.41 20.32
C LEU A 903 57.37 18.06 21.12
N ARG A 904 57.85 19.22 20.65
CA ARG A 904 58.87 20.03 21.33
C ARG A 904 58.24 21.29 21.89
N ASP A 905 58.50 21.56 23.17
CA ASP A 905 58.20 22.82 23.86
C ASP A 905 59.50 23.58 24.14
N ALA A 906 59.78 24.60 23.33
CA ALA A 906 61.00 25.41 23.43
C ALA A 906 61.07 26.27 24.70
N LEU A 907 59.95 26.49 25.40
CA LEU A 907 59.95 27.26 26.66
C LEU A 907 60.50 26.42 27.82
N THR A 908 60.15 25.13 27.87
CA THR A 908 60.56 24.21 28.95
C THR A 908 61.75 23.35 28.55
N GLY A 909 62.07 23.26 27.26
CA GLY A 909 63.05 22.32 26.71
C GLY A 909 62.52 20.89 26.59
N THR A 910 61.22 20.68 26.84
CA THR A 910 60.62 19.33 26.82
C THR A 910 60.48 18.81 25.39
N SER A 911 60.89 17.57 25.17
CA SER A 911 60.63 16.81 23.93
C SER A 911 59.87 15.54 24.28
N LEU A 912 58.62 15.45 23.86
CA LEU A 912 57.71 14.35 24.17
C LEU A 912 57.44 13.52 22.92
N GLU A 913 57.77 12.23 22.95
CA GLU A 913 57.38 11.30 21.89
C GLU A 913 55.86 11.06 21.89
N LEU A 914 55.25 11.19 20.71
CA LEU A 914 53.80 11.13 20.54
C LEU A 914 53.33 9.72 20.26
N LYS A 915 52.30 9.31 20.98
CA LYS A 915 51.50 8.10 20.73
C LYS A 915 50.02 8.50 20.62
N PRO A 916 49.15 7.68 20.01
CA PRO A 916 47.71 7.92 20.07
C PRO A 916 47.26 8.17 21.51
N GLN A 917 46.36 9.15 21.71
CA GLN A 917 45.83 9.57 23.02
C GLN A 917 46.82 10.25 23.98
N THR A 918 48.06 10.53 23.55
CA THR A 918 49.00 11.33 24.36
C THR A 918 48.43 12.73 24.61
N ALA A 919 48.54 13.23 25.84
CA ALA A 919 48.18 14.59 26.21
C ALA A 919 49.39 15.32 26.82
N TYR A 920 49.67 16.54 26.37
CA TYR A 920 50.70 17.40 26.95
C TYR A 920 50.06 18.64 27.54
N ALA A 921 50.06 18.76 28.86
CA ALA A 921 49.55 19.93 29.58
C ALA A 921 50.62 21.02 29.69
N PHE A 922 50.21 22.29 29.57
CA PHE A 922 51.09 23.44 29.68
C PHE A 922 50.31 24.69 30.11
N GLU A 923 51.03 25.63 30.74
CA GLU A 923 50.49 26.96 31.02
C GLU A 923 50.72 27.89 29.83
N ALA A 924 49.67 28.62 29.43
CA ALA A 924 49.68 29.60 28.36
C ALA A 924 49.44 31.01 28.91
N LYS A 925 50.10 32.02 28.32
CA LYS A 925 49.72 33.43 28.47
C LYS A 925 48.68 33.77 27.40
N ALA A 926 47.84 34.77 27.66
CA ALA A 926 46.95 35.29 26.64
C ALA A 926 47.75 35.78 25.41
N GLY A 927 47.26 35.46 24.21
CA GLY A 927 47.91 35.73 22.93
C GLY A 927 48.63 34.53 22.32
N SER A 928 49.49 34.80 21.35
CA SER A 928 50.22 33.80 20.57
C SER A 928 51.42 33.22 21.33
N SER A 929 51.64 31.91 21.22
CA SER A 929 52.81 31.21 21.73
C SER A 929 54.07 31.44 20.89
N GLY A 930 53.96 32.09 19.73
CA GLY A 930 55.06 32.20 18.77
C GLY A 930 55.62 30.82 18.39
N THR A 931 56.95 30.70 18.30
CA THR A 931 57.65 29.47 17.91
C THR A 931 57.84 28.46 19.05
N ARG A 932 57.06 28.56 20.13
CA ARG A 932 57.20 27.69 21.32
C ARG A 932 57.02 26.21 21.00
N PHE A 933 56.03 25.84 20.18
CA PHE A 933 55.72 24.44 19.91
C PHE A 933 56.10 24.02 18.49
N SER A 934 56.59 22.80 18.35
CA SER A 934 56.86 22.19 17.04
C SER A 934 56.71 20.67 17.08
N LEU A 935 56.38 20.10 15.92
CA LEU A 935 56.28 18.66 15.71
C LEU A 935 57.49 18.21 14.90
N LEU A 936 58.26 17.26 15.43
CA LEU A 936 59.40 16.69 14.74
C LEU A 936 59.09 15.26 14.30
N PHE A 937 58.97 15.06 12.98
CA PHE A 937 58.88 13.75 12.36
C PHE A 937 60.30 13.28 12.02
N THR A 938 60.75 12.20 12.66
CA THR A 938 62.08 11.63 12.44
C THR A 938 61.93 10.24 11.80
N PRO A 939 62.26 10.08 10.51
CA PRO A 939 62.20 8.79 9.82
C PRO A 939 63.09 7.73 10.46
N GLY A 940 62.61 6.49 10.48
CA GLY A 940 63.42 5.36 10.91
C GLY A 940 64.57 5.11 9.95
N ARG A 941 65.81 5.12 10.43
CA ARG A 941 66.94 4.62 9.63
C ARG A 941 66.81 3.09 9.55
N PRO A 942 66.89 2.47 8.35
CA PRO A 942 66.98 1.02 8.29
C PRO A 942 68.23 0.58 9.06
N LEU A 943 68.02 -0.11 10.18
CA LEU A 943 69.09 -0.78 10.90
C LEU A 943 69.57 -1.91 10.00
N ALA A 944 70.62 -1.67 9.21
CA ALA A 944 71.35 -2.77 8.59
C ALA A 944 71.76 -3.72 9.72
N THR A 945 71.28 -4.97 9.69
CA THR A 945 71.71 -5.99 10.65
C THR A 945 73.23 -6.11 10.59
N SER A 946 73.93 -6.18 11.74
CA SER A 946 75.40 -6.20 11.84
C SER A 946 76.06 -7.16 10.85
N LYS A 947 75.43 -8.30 10.58
CA LYS A 947 75.86 -9.32 9.61
C LYS A 947 75.98 -8.82 8.17
N THR A 948 75.06 -7.97 7.72
CA THR A 948 75.03 -7.45 6.34
C THR A 948 76.07 -6.34 6.15
N GLN A 949 76.28 -5.51 7.16
CA GLN A 949 77.34 -4.49 7.18
C GLN A 949 78.74 -5.12 7.26
N LEU A 950 78.88 -6.19 8.04
CA LEU A 950 80.14 -6.94 8.12
C LEU A 950 80.45 -7.65 6.79
N ALA A 951 79.45 -8.23 6.13
CA ALA A 951 79.63 -8.88 4.84
C ALA A 951 80.04 -7.92 3.71
N THR A 952 79.60 -6.65 3.72
CA THR A 952 80.02 -5.63 2.72
C THR A 952 81.42 -5.08 2.99
N GLN A 953 81.88 -5.07 4.25
CA GLN A 953 83.24 -4.67 4.63
C GLN A 953 84.31 -5.75 4.33
N VAL A 954 83.88 -6.99 4.08
CA VAL A 954 84.77 -8.09 3.67
C VAL A 954 84.90 -8.12 2.14
N THR A 955 86.09 -7.87 1.61
CA THR A 955 86.41 -8.02 0.19
C THR A 955 87.46 -9.11 -0.03
N VAL A 956 87.33 -9.84 -1.13
CA VAL A 956 88.24 -10.92 -1.54
C VAL A 956 88.68 -10.64 -2.97
N TYR A 957 89.98 -10.52 -3.21
CA TYR A 957 90.52 -10.18 -4.53
C TYR A 957 91.95 -10.71 -4.76
N PRO A 958 92.39 -10.98 -6.00
CA PRO A 958 91.54 -11.08 -7.19
C PRO A 958 90.57 -12.26 -7.06
N ASN A 959 89.47 -12.21 -7.80
CA ASN A 959 88.49 -13.28 -7.91
C ASN A 959 87.97 -13.27 -9.36
N PRO A 960 88.50 -14.11 -10.27
CA PRO A 960 89.28 -15.34 -10.01
C PRO A 960 90.68 -15.13 -9.41
N ALA A 961 91.14 -16.10 -8.61
CA ALA A 961 92.47 -16.13 -7.99
C ALA A 961 93.31 -17.31 -8.53
N HIS A 962 94.63 -17.17 -8.56
CA HIS A 962 95.57 -18.22 -8.99
C HIS A 962 96.32 -18.79 -7.77
N ASP A 963 97.54 -18.28 -7.49
CA ASP A 963 98.39 -18.80 -6.41
C ASP A 963 98.01 -18.29 -5.01
N LYS A 964 97.38 -17.11 -4.93
CA LYS A 964 97.01 -16.45 -3.69
C LYS A 964 95.80 -15.54 -3.89
N LEU A 965 95.06 -15.31 -2.81
CA LEU A 965 94.03 -14.27 -2.72
C LEU A 965 94.34 -13.30 -1.59
N TRP A 966 93.76 -12.11 -1.64
CA TRP A 966 93.78 -11.12 -0.58
C TRP A 966 92.40 -10.99 0.04
N VAL A 967 92.32 -11.07 1.37
CA VAL A 967 91.10 -10.77 2.12
C VAL A 967 91.28 -9.46 2.85
N ARG A 968 90.45 -8.46 2.56
CA ARG A 968 90.33 -7.25 3.35
C ARG A 968 89.07 -7.32 4.19
N LEU A 969 89.20 -7.02 5.48
CA LEU A 969 88.12 -7.09 6.45
C LEU A 969 88.46 -6.19 7.65
N PRO A 970 87.50 -5.84 8.53
CA PRO A 970 87.74 -4.89 9.61
C PRO A 970 88.85 -5.31 10.59
N ALA A 971 89.49 -4.31 11.21
CA ALA A 971 90.48 -4.50 12.26
C ALA A 971 89.85 -5.21 13.48
N THR A 972 90.57 -6.15 14.06
CA THR A 972 90.10 -6.98 15.18
C THR A 972 91.26 -7.39 16.07
N LYS A 973 91.00 -7.44 17.38
CA LYS A 973 91.94 -7.92 18.39
C LYS A 973 92.03 -9.45 18.47
N GLN A 974 91.11 -10.17 17.83
CA GLN A 974 91.06 -11.63 17.80
C GLN A 974 91.57 -12.17 16.45
N ALA A 975 92.19 -13.35 16.49
CA ALA A 975 92.54 -14.11 15.30
C ALA A 975 91.27 -14.62 14.59
N ILE A 976 91.31 -14.69 13.26
CA ILE A 976 90.17 -15.10 12.44
C ILE A 976 90.52 -16.36 11.68
N GLN A 977 89.67 -17.38 11.78
CA GLN A 977 89.80 -18.57 10.97
C GLN A 977 89.13 -18.35 9.61
N ALA A 978 89.95 -18.39 8.56
CA ALA A 978 89.54 -18.46 7.18
C ALA A 978 89.53 -19.93 6.74
N VAL A 979 88.37 -20.44 6.36
CA VAL A 979 88.19 -21.84 5.93
C VAL A 979 87.65 -21.84 4.51
N LEU A 980 88.35 -22.52 3.62
CA LEU A 980 87.92 -22.69 2.24
C LEU A 980 87.27 -24.07 2.06
N PHE A 981 86.08 -24.07 1.47
CA PHE A 981 85.31 -25.27 1.17
C PHE A 981 85.24 -25.48 -0.35
N ASN A 982 85.42 -26.72 -0.81
CA ASN A 982 85.12 -27.09 -2.21
C ASN A 982 83.59 -27.16 -2.46
N ALA A 983 83.19 -27.42 -3.71
CA ALA A 983 81.78 -27.54 -4.08
C ALA A 983 81.02 -28.67 -3.35
N LEU A 984 81.72 -29.65 -2.78
CA LEU A 984 81.15 -30.74 -1.97
C LEU A 984 81.06 -30.39 -0.47
N GLY A 985 81.44 -29.18 -0.07
CA GLY A 985 81.45 -28.75 1.34
C GLY A 985 82.60 -29.34 2.16
N GLN A 986 83.61 -29.93 1.52
CA GLN A 986 84.81 -30.43 2.21
C GLN A 986 85.80 -29.28 2.44
N VAL A 987 86.44 -29.25 3.61
CA VAL A 987 87.47 -28.27 3.93
C VAL A 987 88.74 -28.58 3.14
N VAL A 988 89.15 -27.66 2.28
CA VAL A 988 90.36 -27.81 1.44
C VAL A 988 91.52 -26.93 1.89
N LEU A 989 91.24 -25.86 2.64
CA LEU A 989 92.26 -24.99 3.22
C LEU A 989 91.76 -24.41 4.54
N ARG A 990 92.64 -24.39 5.54
CA ARG A 990 92.47 -23.60 6.77
C ARG A 990 93.62 -22.62 6.88
N HIS A 991 93.30 -21.36 7.08
CA HIS A 991 94.28 -20.31 7.28
C HIS A 991 93.86 -19.43 8.44
N THR A 992 94.79 -19.12 9.34
CA THR A 992 94.52 -18.26 10.50
C THR A 992 95.07 -16.88 10.22
N LEU A 993 94.17 -15.90 10.13
CA LEU A 993 94.55 -14.49 10.07
C LEU A 993 94.90 -14.02 11.50
N PRO A 994 96.03 -13.33 11.70
CA PRO A 994 96.56 -13.03 13.03
C PRO A 994 95.65 -12.08 13.84
N ALA A 995 95.80 -12.15 15.17
CA ALA A 995 95.21 -11.22 16.13
C ALA A 995 95.86 -9.83 16.04
N ASN A 996 95.16 -8.78 16.47
CA ASN A 996 95.63 -7.38 16.45
C ASN A 996 95.99 -6.85 15.05
N ARG A 997 95.24 -7.24 14.02
CA ARG A 997 95.49 -6.81 12.63
C ARG A 997 94.90 -5.42 12.33
N SER A 998 95.57 -4.67 11.45
CA SER A 998 95.02 -3.47 10.81
C SER A 998 93.95 -3.85 9.77
N ALA A 999 93.24 -2.86 9.20
CA ALA A 999 92.27 -3.07 8.12
C ALA A 999 92.90 -3.30 6.73
N GLU A 1000 94.21 -3.57 6.70
CA GLU A 1000 94.96 -3.91 5.49
C GLU A 1000 94.65 -5.33 5.02
N ALA A 1001 94.71 -5.55 3.70
CA ALA A 1001 94.39 -6.83 3.13
C ALA A 1001 95.46 -7.89 3.46
N GLN A 1002 95.02 -9.10 3.78
CA GLN A 1002 95.88 -10.22 4.16
C GLN A 1002 95.93 -11.24 3.03
N ALA A 1003 97.13 -11.68 2.66
CA ALA A 1003 97.31 -12.70 1.64
C ALA A 1003 97.05 -14.10 2.21
N ILE A 1004 96.25 -14.90 1.51
CA ILE A 1004 96.05 -16.33 1.74
C ILE A 1004 96.60 -17.08 0.53
N ALA A 1005 97.65 -17.89 0.74
CA ALA A 1005 98.20 -18.76 -0.29
C ALA A 1005 97.26 -19.95 -0.54
N LEU A 1006 96.95 -20.21 -1.80
CA LEU A 1006 95.98 -21.24 -2.22
C LEU A 1006 96.63 -22.61 -2.45
N GLN A 1007 97.91 -22.79 -2.12
CA GLN A 1007 98.62 -24.09 -2.10
C GLN A 1007 98.43 -24.99 -3.34
N LYS A 1008 98.22 -24.41 -4.54
CA LYS A 1008 97.91 -25.12 -5.79
C LYS A 1008 96.62 -25.95 -5.73
N LEU A 1009 95.55 -25.39 -5.16
CA LEU A 1009 94.21 -25.97 -5.25
C LEU A 1009 93.78 -26.15 -6.72
N PRO A 1010 93.06 -27.23 -7.08
CA PRO A 1010 92.53 -27.42 -8.43
C PRO A 1010 91.62 -26.26 -8.87
N GLU A 1011 91.55 -26.01 -10.18
CA GLU A 1011 90.63 -25.02 -10.76
C GLU A 1011 89.17 -25.35 -10.37
N GLY A 1012 88.42 -24.34 -9.93
CA GLY A 1012 87.04 -24.54 -9.50
C GLY A 1012 86.43 -23.42 -8.66
N VAL A 1013 85.18 -23.62 -8.24
CA VAL A 1013 84.46 -22.69 -7.36
C VAL A 1013 84.53 -23.17 -5.91
N TYR A 1014 84.92 -22.26 -5.03
CA TYR A 1014 85.10 -22.49 -3.61
C TYR A 1014 84.28 -21.49 -2.79
N THR A 1015 84.00 -21.84 -1.53
CA THR A 1015 83.39 -20.93 -0.55
C THR A 1015 84.39 -20.62 0.55
N LEU A 1016 84.80 -19.35 0.65
CA LEU A 1016 85.60 -18.85 1.76
C LEU A 1016 84.69 -18.44 2.92
N ARG A 1017 84.81 -19.11 4.04
CA ARG A 1017 84.11 -18.79 5.30
C ARG A 1017 85.07 -18.14 6.28
N LEU A 1018 84.65 -17.01 6.84
CA LEU A 1018 85.39 -16.23 7.84
C LEU A 1018 84.54 -16.16 9.11
N GLN A 1019 85.08 -16.62 10.24
CA GLN A 1019 84.46 -16.49 11.55
C GLN A 1019 84.97 -15.22 12.24
N ILE A 1020 84.14 -14.19 12.35
CA ILE A 1020 84.49 -12.89 12.92
C ILE A 1020 83.68 -12.68 14.20
N GLY A 1021 84.30 -12.96 15.36
CA GLY A 1021 83.54 -13.04 16.62
C GLY A 1021 82.46 -14.14 16.54
N ASN A 1022 81.22 -13.79 16.85
CA ASN A 1022 80.07 -14.70 16.76
C ASN A 1022 79.45 -14.77 15.34
N GLU A 1023 79.88 -13.93 14.41
CA GLU A 1023 79.31 -13.83 13.06
C GLU A 1023 80.11 -14.62 12.04
N VAL A 1024 79.41 -15.17 11.05
CA VAL A 1024 79.99 -15.90 9.91
C VAL A 1024 79.77 -15.11 8.63
N VAL A 1025 80.85 -14.81 7.92
CA VAL A 1025 80.80 -14.25 6.56
C VAL A 1025 81.27 -15.31 5.56
N ALA A 1026 80.49 -15.55 4.51
CA ALA A 1026 80.87 -16.42 3.40
C ALA A 1026 81.05 -15.61 2.10
N LYS A 1027 82.10 -15.91 1.34
CA LYS A 1027 82.40 -15.30 0.04
C LYS A 1027 82.67 -16.40 -0.98
N ARG A 1028 82.06 -16.28 -2.16
CA ARG A 1028 82.39 -17.14 -3.31
C ARG A 1028 83.78 -16.76 -3.82
N LEU A 1029 84.62 -17.76 -4.06
CA LEU A 1029 85.94 -17.64 -4.68
C LEU A 1029 85.99 -18.54 -5.90
N VAL A 1030 86.55 -18.05 -7.00
CA VAL A 1030 86.90 -18.84 -8.18
C VAL A 1030 88.42 -18.98 -8.20
N VAL A 1031 88.92 -20.22 -8.30
CA VAL A 1031 90.35 -20.50 -8.49
C VAL A 1031 90.56 -20.96 -9.93
N GLN A 1032 91.54 -20.36 -10.62
CA GLN A 1032 91.91 -20.61 -12.01
C GLN A 1032 93.39 -20.93 -12.15
#